data_AF-A0A2V8BPR3-F1
#
_entry.id   AF-A0A2V8BPR3-F1
#
_cell.length_a   1.000
_cell.length_b   1.000
_cell.length_c   1.000
_cell.angle_alpha   90.00
_cell.angle_beta   90.00
_cell.angle_gamma   90.00
#
_symmetry.space_group_name_H-M   'P 1'
#
loop_
_entity.id
_entity.type
_entity.pdbx_description
1 polymer ?
#
loop_
_entity_poly.entity_id
_entity_poly.type
_entity_poly.pdbx_seq_one_letter_code
_entity_poly.pdbx_strand_id
1 'polypeptide(L)'
;MGALGGAALRAGEGVVTAFSWSGQPAIALLGDDDGLEAAAVMLGGRLPYVWDQKSPNIATLAGEAREYLNAKGITAVSSVTSAVTVRRGAGGVERALVDLQMATSGNVIKAQVALNHLKATGSRDAKRALSFANLGTLAVRLRAAGTVPVTVDLPRPLTTDAAAQPPGRRPGGGAKDNFDLSTFYTIDGALADSDNNLIPDRVDVVLSPAGDGTVGIVDLAARLGLESTGIAVPIAKPAKAISAPDSEPVLVLIGVSHPAVDDLIRNKKWERPALRPGEGLIQVVKKAFGEKSALIVTGGDAAGVDRAVQQLAQKFPHIWARGKDRTTLDDVEDDVRKFVAGRSPAGQAAMSLYKIDMIAKQLEGRDLSAARVRVFVEKASEGLGKIAQQEAAAKIRAGTVTVEVQSLDVQKGRSLIDDQFEVPSEVDEFWTKLRTRLVPAVGKHQAVTVEARLSEAPELRQQMAQQARAELIKAGADERATSVTVLSAYKQGYSWLYDAVRPDLQDKPIAAITIRFAEIGPPAGWKQQGMFAPTRWLLELYPIDEILANELKIDRRNIRFEMMPIGSPAYEVVATGPGGTELLRRTFEPKIVERAFFDQFPDYERVRVTTGWIKADVGGRTILDDRIATDPERFWDRFQSKTLPALYVHVMALGKGKPRAEDAPFFGELTVDLTLSEPEYRLPVDQEQISTLEAIHEEIYFNTLHFFDLMGRFTRGAGLTYPGRVIPIMHAKSDGKPGRAK
;
A
#
# COMPACT_ATOMS: atom_id res chain seq x y z
N MET A 1 22.95 -9.31 44.50
CA MET A 1 21.60 -8.73 44.68
C MET A 1 21.60 -7.34 45.33
N GLY A 2 22.42 -7.04 46.35
CA GLY A 2 22.41 -5.74 47.04
C GLY A 2 22.70 -4.49 46.17
N ALA A 3 23.61 -4.61 45.19
CA ALA A 3 23.93 -3.50 44.27
C ALA A 3 22.85 -3.21 43.21
N LEU A 4 21.94 -4.17 42.97
CA LEU A 4 20.88 -4.11 41.96
C LEU A 4 19.50 -3.81 42.56
N GLY A 5 19.44 -3.43 43.84
CA GLY A 5 18.18 -3.06 44.51
C GLY A 5 17.29 -4.22 44.97
N GLY A 6 17.67 -5.48 44.69
CA GLY A 6 16.84 -6.65 45.04
C GLY A 6 16.80 -7.02 46.53
N ALA A 7 17.78 -6.57 47.33
CA ALA A 7 17.87 -6.96 48.75
C ALA A 7 16.84 -6.26 49.67
N ALA A 8 16.07 -5.30 49.16
CA ALA A 8 15.13 -4.49 49.93
C ALA A 8 13.66 -4.63 49.48
N LEU A 9 13.37 -5.59 48.57
CA LEU A 9 12.01 -5.81 48.06
C LEU A 9 11.14 -6.53 49.08
N ARG A 10 9.89 -6.08 49.22
CA ARG A 10 8.84 -6.77 49.98
C ARG A 10 8.09 -7.77 49.10
N ALA A 11 7.28 -8.64 49.70
CA ALA A 11 6.42 -9.56 48.95
C ALA A 11 5.53 -8.81 47.95
N GLY A 12 5.46 -9.31 46.71
CA GLY A 12 4.75 -8.71 45.58
C GLY A 12 5.41 -7.46 44.99
N GLU A 13 6.57 -7.02 45.50
CA GLU A 13 7.35 -5.93 44.92
C GLU A 13 8.35 -6.46 43.89
N GLY A 14 8.42 -5.76 42.77
CA GLY A 14 9.42 -5.96 41.74
C GLY A 14 10.20 -4.67 41.46
N VAL A 15 11.39 -4.82 40.89
CA VAL A 15 12.22 -3.69 40.45
C VAL A 15 12.70 -3.88 39.02
N VAL A 16 12.60 -2.82 38.24
CA VAL A 16 13.30 -2.66 36.96
C VAL A 16 14.52 -1.80 37.24
N THR A 17 15.73 -2.32 37.00
CA THR A 17 16.97 -1.57 37.21
C THR A 17 17.86 -1.60 35.97
N ALA A 18 18.34 -0.43 35.55
CA ALA A 18 19.37 -0.28 34.54
C ALA A 18 20.74 -0.22 35.23
N PHE A 19 21.72 -0.93 34.68
CA PHE A 19 23.08 -0.99 35.20
C PHE A 19 24.09 -1.24 34.07
N SER A 20 25.38 -1.26 34.37
CA SER A 20 26.41 -1.70 33.44
C SER A 20 27.03 -3.02 33.91
N TRP A 21 27.21 -3.95 32.98
CA TRP A 21 27.89 -5.22 33.20
C TRP A 21 28.99 -5.37 32.15
N SER A 22 30.23 -5.52 32.60
CA SER A 22 31.41 -5.62 31.71
C SER A 22 31.51 -4.48 30.68
N GLY A 23 31.13 -3.26 31.08
CA GLY A 23 31.15 -2.07 30.22
C GLY A 23 29.97 -1.95 29.25
N GLN A 24 29.04 -2.91 29.24
CA GLN A 24 27.83 -2.87 28.41
C GLN A 24 26.60 -2.49 29.24
N PRO A 25 25.60 -1.79 28.67
CA PRO A 25 24.33 -1.52 29.35
C PRO A 25 23.54 -2.82 29.53
N ALA A 26 22.92 -2.97 30.69
CA ALA A 26 22.09 -4.11 31.04
C ALA A 26 20.86 -3.67 31.85
N ILE A 27 19.78 -4.46 31.77
CA ILE A 27 18.57 -4.28 32.58
C ILE A 27 18.32 -5.56 33.37
N ALA A 28 17.95 -5.42 34.64
CA ALA A 28 17.52 -6.53 35.48
C ALA A 28 16.10 -6.29 35.98
N LEU A 29 15.31 -7.37 35.98
CA LEU A 29 13.99 -7.49 36.55
C LEU A 29 14.12 -8.43 37.75
N LEU A 30 13.77 -7.97 38.95
CA LEU A 30 13.89 -8.76 40.18
C LEU A 30 12.59 -8.67 40.99
N GLY A 31 12.21 -9.76 41.67
CA GLY A 31 11.02 -9.86 42.53
C GLY A 31 10.72 -11.34 42.85
N ASP A 32 9.72 -11.58 43.70
CA ASP A 32 9.02 -12.88 43.71
C ASP A 32 8.16 -13.03 42.44
N ASP A 33 7.41 -14.11 42.24
CA ASP A 33 6.63 -14.32 41.00
C ASP A 33 5.70 -13.13 40.68
N ASP A 34 5.03 -12.60 41.69
CA ASP A 34 4.08 -11.48 41.56
C ASP A 34 4.81 -10.15 41.31
N GLY A 35 5.93 -9.93 42.00
CA GLY A 35 6.79 -8.78 41.79
C GLY A 35 7.48 -8.79 40.42
N LEU A 36 7.94 -9.96 39.97
CA LEU A 36 8.58 -10.13 38.66
C LEU A 36 7.58 -9.87 37.53
N GLU A 37 6.34 -10.35 37.66
CA GLU A 37 5.24 -10.01 36.74
C GLU A 37 5.00 -8.49 36.71
N ALA A 38 4.91 -7.85 37.88
CA ALA A 38 4.73 -6.40 37.96
C ALA A 38 5.90 -5.63 37.32
N ALA A 39 7.15 -6.05 37.55
CA ALA A 39 8.33 -5.45 36.96
C ALA A 39 8.38 -5.65 35.43
N ALA A 40 8.02 -6.83 34.93
CA ALA A 40 7.95 -7.10 33.51
C ALA A 40 6.89 -6.22 32.81
N VAL A 41 5.72 -6.05 33.42
CA VAL A 41 4.68 -5.13 32.93
C VAL A 41 5.15 -3.68 32.97
N MET A 42 5.90 -3.26 34.00
CA MET A 42 6.49 -1.93 34.07
C MET A 42 7.46 -1.70 32.91
N LEU A 43 8.39 -2.64 32.67
CA LEU A 43 9.38 -2.54 31.60
C LEU A 43 8.73 -2.55 30.21
N GLY A 44 7.83 -3.50 29.95
CA GLY A 44 7.28 -3.72 28.61
C GLY A 44 6.06 -2.86 28.26
N GLY A 45 5.30 -2.40 29.26
CA GLY A 45 4.01 -1.75 29.04
C GLY A 45 3.89 -0.30 29.53
N ARG A 46 4.83 0.19 30.35
CA ARG A 46 4.71 1.52 30.98
C ARG A 46 5.88 2.45 30.68
N LEU A 47 7.11 1.94 30.75
CA LEU A 47 8.28 2.75 30.41
C LEU A 47 8.21 3.29 28.96
N PRO A 48 8.64 4.54 28.71
CA PRO A 48 9.41 5.41 29.60
C PRO A 48 8.58 6.24 30.58
N TYR A 49 7.26 6.08 30.64
CA TYR A 49 6.41 6.81 31.57
C TYR A 49 6.44 6.20 32.97
N VAL A 50 6.22 7.04 33.99
CA VAL A 50 6.11 6.57 35.37
C VAL A 50 4.94 5.60 35.55
N TRP A 51 3.81 5.83 34.89
CA TRP A 51 2.64 4.96 35.05
C TRP A 51 1.82 4.81 33.77
N ASP A 52 1.47 5.93 33.14
CA ASP A 52 0.73 6.02 31.87
C ASP A 52 1.25 7.19 31.01
N GLN A 53 0.74 7.34 29.78
CA GLN A 53 1.15 8.40 28.85
C GLN A 53 0.85 9.83 29.34
N LYS A 54 -0.01 10.00 30.36
CA LYS A 54 -0.29 11.31 30.97
C LYS A 54 0.67 11.62 32.13
N SER A 55 1.37 10.60 32.62
CA SER A 55 2.35 10.72 33.69
C SER A 55 3.69 11.25 33.14
N PRO A 56 4.55 11.85 33.99
CA PRO A 56 5.90 12.23 33.60
C PRO A 56 6.70 11.04 33.07
N ASN A 57 7.67 11.30 32.20
CA ASN A 57 8.64 10.29 31.80
C ASN A 57 9.74 10.13 32.89
N ILE A 58 10.42 8.99 32.91
CA ILE A 58 11.49 8.72 33.88
C ILE A 58 12.70 9.65 33.71
N ALA A 59 12.93 10.23 32.53
CA ALA A 59 14.00 11.19 32.29
C ALA A 59 13.71 12.57 32.91
N THR A 60 12.44 12.98 32.97
CA THR A 60 11.94 14.19 33.62
C THR A 60 12.24 14.13 35.11
N LEU A 61 12.09 12.96 35.75
CA LEU A 61 12.45 12.79 37.17
C LEU A 61 13.91 13.18 37.44
N ALA A 62 14.82 12.71 36.58
CA ALA A 62 16.26 13.01 36.71
C ALA A 62 16.58 14.45 36.31
N GLY A 63 15.94 14.98 35.27
CA GLY A 63 16.09 16.36 34.79
C GLY A 63 15.66 17.38 35.82
N GLU A 64 14.44 17.25 36.37
CA GLU A 64 13.93 18.17 37.39
C GLU A 64 14.74 18.10 38.69
N ALA A 65 15.20 16.91 39.10
CA ALA A 65 16.09 16.78 40.26
C ALA A 65 17.41 17.55 40.07
N ARG A 66 17.96 17.50 38.86
CA ARG A 66 19.17 18.26 38.48
C ARG A 66 18.89 19.77 38.44
N GLU A 67 17.78 20.19 37.82
CA GLU A 67 17.39 21.60 37.74
C GLU A 67 17.14 22.21 39.12
N TYR A 68 16.45 21.48 40.01
CA TYR A 68 16.22 21.91 41.39
C TYR A 68 17.54 22.20 42.14
N LEU A 69 18.56 21.36 41.95
CA LEU A 69 19.88 21.58 42.55
C LEU A 69 20.66 22.70 41.86
N ASN A 70 20.62 22.77 40.52
CA ASN A 70 21.25 23.83 39.74
C ASN A 70 20.72 25.22 40.13
N ALA A 71 19.40 25.36 40.35
CA ALA A 71 18.77 26.59 40.81
C ALA A 71 19.27 27.04 42.21
N LYS A 72 19.88 26.13 42.97
CA LYS A 72 20.54 26.40 44.26
C LYS A 72 22.07 26.50 44.16
N GLY A 73 22.61 26.58 42.94
CA GLY A 73 24.05 26.68 42.68
C GLY A 73 24.81 25.37 42.90
N ILE A 74 24.13 24.22 42.84
CA ILE A 74 24.72 22.90 43.08
C ILE A 74 24.72 22.09 41.77
N THR A 75 25.90 21.95 41.16
CA THR A 75 26.03 21.30 39.85
C THR A 75 26.21 19.78 39.94
N ALA A 76 25.36 19.04 39.23
CA ALA A 76 25.54 17.62 38.92
C ALA A 76 26.13 17.44 37.50
N VAL A 77 27.14 16.55 37.40
CA VAL A 77 27.84 16.14 36.18
C VAL A 77 26.93 15.25 35.31
N SER A 78 26.17 14.36 35.93
CA SER A 78 25.16 13.54 35.24
C SER A 78 23.97 13.25 36.14
N SER A 79 22.84 12.94 35.52
CA SER A 79 21.56 12.62 36.17
C SER A 79 20.84 11.53 35.39
N VAL A 80 20.55 10.40 36.03
CA VAL A 80 19.86 9.27 35.39
C VAL A 80 18.88 8.61 36.35
N THR A 81 17.72 8.18 35.86
CA THR A 81 16.82 7.33 36.64
C THR A 81 17.26 5.89 36.44
N SER A 82 17.85 5.29 37.48
CA SER A 82 18.52 3.99 37.39
C SER A 82 17.62 2.82 37.76
N ALA A 83 16.57 3.04 38.55
CA ALA A 83 15.68 1.96 38.97
C ALA A 83 14.26 2.45 39.28
N VAL A 84 13.29 1.56 39.08
CA VAL A 84 11.87 1.76 39.40
C VAL A 84 11.35 0.52 40.11
N THR A 85 10.79 0.70 41.30
CA THR A 85 10.14 -0.35 42.10
C THR A 85 8.63 -0.23 41.97
N VAL A 86 7.98 -1.36 41.70
CA VAL A 86 6.53 -1.50 41.50
C VAL A 86 5.98 -2.62 42.36
N ARG A 87 4.68 -2.64 42.61
CA ARG A 87 4.01 -3.72 43.34
C ARG A 87 2.78 -4.21 42.57
N ARG A 88 2.51 -5.51 42.60
CA ARG A 88 1.29 -6.09 42.03
C ARG A 88 0.04 -5.41 42.60
N GLY A 89 -0.88 -5.00 41.72
CA GLY A 89 -2.15 -4.35 42.11
C GLY A 89 -2.03 -2.90 42.58
N ALA A 90 -0.83 -2.31 42.64
CA ALA A 90 -0.68 -0.89 42.96
C ALA A 90 -1.20 0.03 41.83
N GLY A 91 -1.67 1.23 42.20
CA GLY A 91 -2.11 2.27 41.26
C GLY A 91 -0.99 3.23 40.81
N GLY A 92 0.27 2.85 40.99
CA GLY A 92 1.44 3.68 40.74
C GLY A 92 2.76 2.93 40.91
N VAL A 93 3.87 3.64 40.66
CA VAL A 93 5.22 3.24 41.02
C VAL A 93 5.44 3.48 42.51
N GLU A 94 5.91 2.48 43.23
CA GLU A 94 6.21 2.59 44.66
C GLU A 94 7.41 3.52 44.89
N ARG A 95 8.48 3.33 44.10
CA ARG A 95 9.73 4.10 44.25
C ARG A 95 10.46 4.25 42.92
N ALA A 96 11.02 5.43 42.65
CA ALA A 96 11.94 5.67 41.54
C ALA A 96 13.28 6.19 42.07
N LEU A 97 14.38 5.63 41.59
CA LEU A 97 15.74 5.96 42.01
C LEU A 97 16.44 6.81 40.95
N VAL A 98 16.74 8.05 41.29
CA VAL A 98 17.53 8.98 40.49
C VAL A 98 18.96 9.02 41.02
N ASP A 99 19.92 8.64 40.19
CA ASP A 99 21.35 8.79 40.43
C ASP A 99 21.85 10.14 39.92
N LEU A 100 22.45 10.93 40.82
CA LEU A 100 23.14 12.18 40.49
C LEU A 100 24.63 12.06 40.78
N GLN A 101 25.45 12.17 39.73
CA GLN A 101 26.89 12.26 39.86
C GLN A 101 27.27 13.72 40.09
N MET A 102 27.77 14.04 41.28
CA MET A 102 28.20 15.37 41.68
C MET A 102 29.66 15.63 41.27
N ALA A 103 29.98 16.89 40.98
CA ALA A 103 31.34 17.28 40.58
C ALA A 103 32.35 17.16 41.72
N THR A 104 31.91 17.37 42.96
CA THR A 104 32.76 17.35 44.16
C THR A 104 32.04 16.71 45.34
N SER A 105 32.80 16.19 46.31
CA SER A 105 32.26 15.70 47.59
C SER A 105 31.52 16.79 48.38
N GLY A 106 31.98 18.05 48.31
CA GLY A 106 31.28 19.18 48.91
C GLY A 106 29.89 19.42 48.33
N ASN A 107 29.70 19.19 47.03
CA ASN A 107 28.38 19.29 46.39
C ASN A 107 27.42 18.18 46.83
N VAL A 108 27.92 16.99 47.22
CA VAL A 108 27.08 15.92 47.80
C VAL A 108 26.42 16.40 49.10
N ILE A 109 27.21 17.00 50.00
CA ILE A 109 26.69 17.49 51.30
C ILE A 109 25.68 18.61 51.08
N LYS A 110 26.00 19.59 50.22
CA LYS A 110 25.08 20.70 49.88
C LYS A 110 23.77 20.19 49.29
N ALA A 111 23.84 19.23 48.35
CA ALA A 111 22.65 18.62 47.75
C ALA A 111 21.83 17.86 48.78
N GLN A 112 22.47 17.08 49.66
CA GLN A 112 21.80 16.33 50.72
C GLN A 112 21.03 17.28 51.66
N VAL A 113 21.66 18.38 52.09
CA VAL A 113 21.01 19.39 52.93
C VAL A 113 19.82 20.03 52.20
N ALA A 114 19.99 20.42 50.93
CA ALA A 114 18.93 21.04 50.14
C ALA A 114 17.71 20.12 49.92
N LEU A 115 17.93 18.83 49.70
CA LEU A 115 16.86 17.83 49.53
C LEU A 115 16.19 17.48 50.86
N ASN A 116 16.94 17.36 51.95
CA ASN A 116 16.38 17.15 53.29
C ASN A 116 15.55 18.36 53.74
N HIS A 117 15.98 19.58 53.42
CA HIS A 117 15.20 20.78 53.68
C HIS A 117 13.88 20.76 52.89
N LEU A 118 13.91 20.42 51.60
CA LEU A 118 12.70 20.25 50.77
C LEU A 118 11.72 19.23 51.36
N LYS A 119 12.25 18.09 51.82
CA LYS A 119 11.48 17.04 52.47
C LYS A 119 10.78 17.55 53.72
N ALA A 120 11.50 18.33 54.55
CA ALA A 120 10.97 18.84 55.81
C ALA A 120 9.91 19.93 55.60
N THR A 121 10.15 20.88 54.69
CA THR A 121 9.28 22.07 54.52
C THR A 121 8.07 21.83 53.62
N GLY A 122 8.13 20.90 52.68
CA GLY A 122 7.05 20.66 51.69
C GLY A 122 6.21 19.40 51.92
N SER A 123 6.34 18.72 53.07
CA SER A 123 5.72 17.39 53.30
C SER A 123 4.19 17.35 53.17
N ARG A 124 3.51 18.49 53.28
CA ARG A 124 2.04 18.64 53.14
C ARG A 124 1.61 19.44 51.92
N ASP A 125 2.55 19.97 51.15
CA ASP A 125 2.24 20.80 49.98
C ASP A 125 2.08 19.92 48.74
N ALA A 126 0.85 19.83 48.22
CA ALA A 126 0.55 19.09 47.00
C ALA A 126 1.36 19.56 45.77
N LYS A 127 1.83 20.81 45.77
CA LYS A 127 2.64 21.43 44.71
C LYS A 127 4.13 21.44 45.01
N ARG A 128 4.60 20.68 46.01
CA ARG A 128 6.03 20.55 46.34
C ARG A 128 6.82 20.14 45.09
N ALA A 129 7.93 20.84 44.82
CA ALA A 129 8.88 20.43 43.79
C ALA A 129 9.37 18.98 43.97
N LEU A 130 9.65 18.27 42.88
CA LEU A 130 10.03 16.85 42.90
C LEU A 130 8.96 15.95 43.54
N SER A 131 7.69 16.22 43.22
CA SER A 131 6.52 15.42 43.55
C SER A 131 5.75 15.11 42.27
N PHE A 132 5.66 13.84 41.92
CA PHE A 132 5.15 13.41 40.61
C PHE A 132 3.87 12.58 40.77
N ALA A 133 2.96 12.72 39.81
CA ALA A 133 1.77 11.87 39.75
C ALA A 133 2.17 10.38 39.62
N ASN A 134 1.41 9.51 40.28
CA ASN A 134 1.59 8.05 40.28
C ASN A 134 2.97 7.55 40.74
N LEU A 135 3.78 8.40 41.40
CA LEU A 135 5.03 8.02 42.06
C LEU A 135 4.88 8.14 43.57
N GLY A 136 5.05 7.04 44.31
CA GLY A 136 5.00 7.00 45.78
C GLY A 136 6.19 7.71 46.43
N THR A 137 7.41 7.37 46.01
CA THR A 137 8.65 7.95 46.56
C THR A 137 9.67 8.22 45.46
N LEU A 138 10.23 9.43 45.42
CA LEU A 138 11.43 9.73 44.64
C LEU A 138 12.67 9.58 45.53
N ALA A 139 13.54 8.63 45.22
CA ALA A 139 14.81 8.42 45.90
C ALA A 139 15.94 9.07 45.10
N VAL A 140 16.65 10.03 45.68
CA VAL A 140 17.76 10.72 45.01
C VAL A 140 19.07 10.25 45.61
N ARG A 141 19.86 9.49 44.84
CA ARG A 141 21.17 8.97 45.23
C ARG A 141 22.29 9.85 44.69
N LEU A 142 23.00 10.50 45.60
CA LEU A 142 24.10 11.43 45.34
C LEU A 142 25.43 10.68 45.39
N ARG A 143 26.28 10.89 44.39
CA ARG A 143 27.59 10.23 44.26
C ARG A 143 28.67 11.25 43.93
N ALA A 144 29.87 11.10 44.49
CA ALA A 144 31.09 11.78 44.05
C ALA A 144 32.28 10.81 44.15
N ALA A 145 33.32 11.02 43.35
CA ALA A 145 34.54 10.22 43.44
C ALA A 145 35.11 10.22 44.87
N GLY A 146 35.45 9.04 45.40
CA GLY A 146 36.00 8.89 46.75
C GLY A 146 35.01 9.06 47.91
N THR A 147 33.69 9.09 47.65
CA THR A 147 32.66 9.20 48.71
C THR A 147 31.70 8.01 48.70
N VAL A 148 31.16 7.66 49.88
CA VAL A 148 30.06 6.69 49.98
C VAL A 148 28.77 7.33 49.44
N PRO A 149 28.03 6.67 48.54
CA PRO A 149 26.77 7.20 48.01
C PRO A 149 25.76 7.48 49.12
N VAL A 150 25.08 8.62 49.03
CA VAL A 150 24.03 9.03 49.98
C VAL A 150 22.70 9.08 49.26
N THR A 151 21.65 8.48 49.84
CA THR A 151 20.29 8.51 49.26
C THR A 151 19.35 9.33 50.12
N VAL A 152 18.61 10.26 49.50
CA VAL A 152 17.53 11.02 50.14
C VAL A 152 16.20 10.62 49.54
N ASP A 153 15.33 10.02 50.35
CA ASP A 153 13.97 9.67 49.95
C ASP A 153 13.02 10.85 50.15
N LEU A 154 12.31 11.22 49.09
CA LEU A 154 11.29 12.26 49.02
C LEU A 154 9.91 11.61 48.78
N PRO A 155 9.15 11.26 49.83
CA PRO A 155 7.81 10.72 49.68
C PRO A 155 6.86 11.74 49.04
N ARG A 156 5.92 11.27 48.24
CA ARG A 156 4.84 12.11 47.74
C ARG A 156 4.03 12.68 48.92
N PRO A 157 3.77 14.00 48.98
CA PRO A 157 2.88 14.59 49.98
C PRO A 157 1.50 13.92 49.94
N LEU A 158 0.91 13.69 51.11
CA LEU A 158 -0.44 13.12 51.21
C LEU A 158 -1.45 14.09 50.61
N THR A 159 -2.04 13.74 49.47
CA THR A 159 -3.16 14.48 48.86
C THR A 159 -4.45 13.67 49.02
N THR A 160 -5.59 14.36 49.16
CA THR A 160 -6.93 13.75 49.19
C THR A 160 -7.47 13.42 47.80
N ASP A 161 -6.66 13.59 46.75
CA ASP A 161 -7.10 13.33 45.38
C ASP A 161 -7.34 11.83 45.17
N ALA A 162 -8.51 11.57 44.62
CA ALA A 162 -9.12 10.27 44.40
C ALA A 162 -8.13 9.23 43.87
N ALA A 163 -8.31 7.98 44.34
CA ALA A 163 -7.66 6.80 43.80
C ALA A 163 -7.49 6.93 42.28
N ALA A 164 -6.27 6.71 41.79
CA ALA A 164 -5.98 6.68 40.36
C ALA A 164 -7.12 5.93 39.67
N GLN A 165 -7.76 6.57 38.68
CA GLN A 165 -8.78 5.88 37.90
C GLN A 165 -8.20 4.53 37.50
N PRO A 166 -8.94 3.42 37.68
CA PRO A 166 -8.44 2.11 37.29
C PRO A 166 -7.95 2.23 35.85
N PRO A 167 -6.78 1.64 35.53
CA PRO A 167 -6.26 1.69 34.17
C PRO A 167 -7.38 1.33 33.20
N GLY A 168 -7.47 2.07 32.09
CA GLY A 168 -8.47 1.83 31.07
C GLY A 168 -8.54 0.33 30.77
N ARG A 169 -9.77 -0.21 30.69
CA ARG A 169 -9.94 -1.62 30.28
C ARG A 169 -9.16 -1.83 28.98
N ARG A 170 -8.54 -3.01 28.86
CA ARG A 170 -7.95 -3.43 27.59
C ARG A 170 -8.97 -3.16 26.48
N PRO A 171 -8.62 -2.38 25.45
CA PRO A 171 -9.53 -2.15 24.33
C PRO A 171 -9.85 -3.50 23.67
N GLY A 172 -11.10 -3.67 23.23
CA GLY A 172 -11.59 -4.93 22.68
C GLY A 172 -11.84 -6.03 23.73
N GLY A 173 -12.58 -7.06 23.32
CA GLY A 173 -13.11 -8.09 24.24
C GLY A 173 -14.58 -8.50 23.98
N GLY A 174 -15.15 -8.06 22.86
CA GLY A 174 -16.44 -8.55 22.35
C GLY A 174 -16.32 -9.97 21.80
N ALA A 175 -17.47 -10.61 21.56
CA ALA A 175 -17.51 -11.85 20.80
C ALA A 175 -17.11 -11.59 19.34
N LYS A 176 -16.46 -12.58 18.73
CA LYS A 176 -16.05 -12.58 17.33
C LYS A 176 -16.73 -13.74 16.61
N ASP A 177 -17.70 -13.43 15.78
CA ASP A 177 -18.53 -14.42 15.09
C ASP A 177 -17.68 -15.30 14.14
N ASN A 178 -16.73 -14.65 13.45
CA ASN A 178 -15.84 -15.26 12.47
C ASN A 178 -14.53 -15.82 13.06
N PHE A 179 -14.39 -15.92 14.39
CA PHE A 179 -13.14 -16.44 14.98
C PHE A 179 -12.99 -17.95 14.74
N ASP A 180 -12.04 -18.34 13.90
CA ASP A 180 -11.67 -19.73 13.61
C ASP A 180 -10.13 -19.88 13.43
N LEU A 181 -9.67 -21.02 12.90
CA LEU A 181 -8.24 -21.28 12.72
C LEU A 181 -7.65 -20.57 11.48
N SER A 182 -8.43 -20.41 10.41
CA SER A 182 -8.00 -19.74 9.17
C SER A 182 -7.89 -18.22 9.39
N THR A 183 -8.80 -17.65 10.17
CA THR A 183 -8.83 -16.23 10.54
C THR A 183 -7.91 -15.85 11.71
N PHE A 184 -7.24 -16.80 12.38
CA PHE A 184 -6.53 -16.51 13.63
C PHE A 184 -5.58 -15.30 13.55
N TYR A 185 -4.87 -15.09 12.43
CA TYR A 185 -3.98 -13.93 12.24
C TYR A 185 -4.61 -12.76 11.45
N THR A 186 -5.94 -12.64 11.46
CA THR A 186 -6.68 -11.54 10.80
C THR A 186 -7.45 -10.70 11.81
N ILE A 187 -8.04 -9.59 11.35
CA ILE A 187 -8.92 -8.70 12.14
C ILE A 187 -10.21 -9.38 12.62
N ASP A 188 -10.62 -10.47 11.96
CA ASP A 188 -11.74 -11.31 12.38
C ASP A 188 -11.34 -12.31 13.49
N GLY A 189 -10.05 -12.66 13.56
CA GLY A 189 -9.48 -13.60 14.52
C GLY A 189 -8.83 -12.96 15.73
N ALA A 190 -7.53 -13.23 15.95
CA ALA A 190 -6.80 -12.80 17.15
C ALA A 190 -6.40 -11.32 17.14
N LEU A 191 -6.56 -10.64 16.00
CA LEU A 191 -6.26 -9.22 15.85
C LEU A 191 -7.57 -8.43 15.74
N ALA A 192 -7.48 -7.11 15.80
CA ALA A 192 -8.60 -6.23 15.56
C ALA A 192 -8.14 -4.93 14.92
N ASP A 193 -9.08 -4.26 14.28
CA ASP A 193 -8.93 -2.97 13.64
C ASP A 193 -9.99 -2.04 14.24
N SER A 194 -9.54 -0.96 14.87
CA SER A 194 -10.41 -0.05 15.63
C SER A 194 -10.99 1.07 14.76
N ASP A 195 -10.37 1.37 13.61
CA ASP A 195 -10.76 2.48 12.72
C ASP A 195 -11.27 2.02 11.34
N ASN A 196 -11.37 0.70 11.13
CA ASN A 196 -11.87 0.04 9.93
C ASN A 196 -11.06 0.36 8.66
N ASN A 197 -9.74 0.54 8.79
CA ASN A 197 -8.84 0.79 7.66
C ASN A 197 -8.17 -0.49 7.10
N LEU A 198 -8.53 -1.66 7.61
CA LEU A 198 -7.98 -3.00 7.31
C LEU A 198 -6.54 -3.24 7.78
N ILE A 199 -6.00 -2.37 8.63
CA ILE A 199 -4.69 -2.52 9.27
C ILE A 199 -4.93 -2.92 10.73
N PRO A 200 -4.51 -4.12 11.15
CA PRO A 200 -4.72 -4.54 12.53
C PRO A 200 -3.95 -3.66 13.51
N ASP A 201 -4.65 -2.89 14.33
CA ASP A 201 -4.08 -1.96 15.31
C ASP A 201 -4.11 -2.48 16.76
N ARG A 202 -4.63 -3.71 16.93
CA ARG A 202 -4.73 -4.34 18.23
C ARG A 202 -4.60 -5.86 18.19
N VAL A 203 -3.98 -6.42 19.22
CA VAL A 203 -4.10 -7.85 19.59
C VAL A 203 -5.29 -8.06 20.53
N ASP A 204 -6.28 -8.83 20.09
CA ASP A 204 -7.58 -9.03 20.76
C ASP A 204 -7.71 -10.39 21.47
N VAL A 205 -6.58 -11.08 21.67
CA VAL A 205 -6.47 -12.32 22.45
C VAL A 205 -5.58 -12.18 23.68
N VAL A 206 -5.83 -13.02 24.68
CA VAL A 206 -4.95 -13.21 25.84
C VAL A 206 -4.38 -14.61 25.81
N LEU A 207 -3.05 -14.72 25.84
CA LEU A 207 -2.38 -16.02 25.99
C LEU A 207 -2.38 -16.43 27.45
N SER A 208 -2.88 -17.62 27.76
CA SER A 208 -3.01 -18.13 29.12
C SER A 208 -2.22 -19.44 29.30
N PRO A 209 -0.93 -19.36 29.66
CA PRO A 209 -0.12 -20.54 29.94
C PRO A 209 -0.37 -21.14 31.32
N ALA A 210 -0.33 -22.47 31.38
CA ALA A 210 -0.36 -23.29 32.58
C ALA A 210 0.96 -24.08 32.82
N GLY A 211 2.09 -23.55 32.35
CA GLY A 211 3.45 -24.06 32.64
C GLY A 211 4.17 -24.68 31.44
N ASP A 212 3.50 -25.55 30.68
CA ASP A 212 4.06 -26.16 29.46
C ASP A 212 4.09 -25.15 28.29
N GLY A 213 4.93 -25.35 27.28
CA GLY A 213 4.89 -24.49 26.08
C GLY A 213 5.63 -23.16 26.19
N THR A 214 6.22 -22.84 27.35
CA THR A 214 6.58 -21.46 27.73
C THR A 214 7.51 -20.75 26.73
N VAL A 215 8.47 -21.45 26.14
CA VAL A 215 9.38 -20.87 25.13
C VAL A 215 8.62 -20.49 23.85
N GLY A 216 7.81 -21.41 23.33
CA GLY A 216 7.03 -21.15 22.11
C GLY A 216 5.97 -20.05 22.29
N ILE A 217 5.51 -19.82 23.52
CA ILE A 217 4.56 -18.76 23.84
C ILE A 217 5.18 -17.37 23.64
N VAL A 218 6.47 -17.22 23.93
CA VAL A 218 7.20 -15.97 23.65
C VAL A 218 7.24 -15.70 22.16
N ASP A 219 7.53 -16.72 21.35
CA ASP A 219 7.51 -16.61 19.88
C ASP A 219 6.10 -16.29 19.35
N LEU A 220 5.07 -16.92 19.92
CA LEU A 220 3.67 -16.65 19.56
C LEU A 220 3.27 -15.20 19.92
N ALA A 221 3.64 -14.73 21.10
CA ALA A 221 3.39 -13.36 21.53
C ALA A 221 4.12 -12.34 20.65
N ALA A 222 5.39 -12.60 20.36
CA ALA A 222 6.19 -11.76 19.46
C ALA A 222 5.56 -11.71 18.07
N ARG A 223 5.10 -12.85 17.55
CA ARG A 223 4.41 -12.91 16.27
C ARG A 223 3.11 -12.11 16.28
N LEU A 224 2.24 -12.31 17.27
CA LEU A 224 0.99 -11.54 17.36
C LEU A 224 1.27 -10.02 17.40
N GLY A 225 2.37 -9.61 18.04
CA GLY A 225 2.81 -8.22 18.01
C GLY A 225 3.40 -7.76 16.68
N LEU A 226 4.03 -8.63 15.89
CA LEU A 226 4.52 -8.30 14.55
C LEU A 226 3.40 -8.15 13.52
N GLU A 227 2.31 -8.89 13.70
CA GLU A 227 1.15 -8.89 12.78
C GLU A 227 0.18 -7.73 13.10
N SER A 228 0.50 -6.86 14.07
CA SER A 228 -0.31 -5.71 14.44
C SER A 228 0.53 -4.44 14.65
N THR A 229 -0.04 -3.27 14.39
CA THR A 229 0.58 -1.98 14.68
C THR A 229 0.42 -1.56 16.15
N GLY A 230 -0.33 -2.31 16.95
CA GLY A 230 -0.53 -2.03 18.39
C GLY A 230 -0.75 -3.27 19.25
N ILE A 231 -0.12 -3.28 20.42
CA ILE A 231 -0.23 -4.38 21.41
C ILE A 231 -0.68 -3.85 22.76
N ALA A 232 -1.50 -4.62 23.46
CA ALA A 232 -1.85 -4.36 24.86
C ALA A 232 -1.00 -5.25 25.76
N VAL A 233 -0.23 -4.65 26.67
CA VAL A 233 0.60 -5.36 27.64
C VAL A 233 -0.14 -5.45 28.98
N PRO A 234 -0.24 -6.63 29.61
CA PRO A 234 0.36 -7.90 29.19
C PRO A 234 -0.46 -8.63 28.11
N ILE A 235 0.24 -9.19 27.12
CA ILE A 235 -0.34 -10.06 26.09
C ILE A 235 -0.63 -11.47 26.62
N ALA A 236 0.12 -11.90 27.64
CA ALA A 236 -0.02 -13.19 28.30
C ALA A 236 -0.29 -13.04 29.80
N LYS A 237 -1.17 -13.88 30.36
CA LYS A 237 -1.49 -13.93 31.79
C LYS A 237 -1.36 -15.38 32.27
N PRO A 238 -0.70 -15.66 33.40
CA PRO A 238 -0.65 -17.04 33.90
C PRO A 238 -2.06 -17.54 34.22
N ALA A 239 -2.31 -18.84 34.08
CA ALA A 239 -3.63 -19.44 34.30
C ALA A 239 -4.27 -19.06 35.65
N LYS A 240 -3.46 -18.93 36.72
CA LYS A 240 -3.90 -18.50 38.06
C LYS A 240 -4.46 -17.07 38.11
N ALA A 241 -4.13 -16.21 37.15
CA ALA A 241 -4.60 -14.84 37.08
C ALA A 241 -5.95 -14.70 36.34
N ILE A 242 -6.44 -15.77 35.71
CA ILE A 242 -7.73 -15.80 35.03
C ILE A 242 -8.81 -16.26 36.01
N SER A 243 -9.43 -15.32 36.73
CA SER A 243 -10.50 -15.61 37.70
C SER A 243 -11.91 -15.57 37.09
N ALA A 244 -12.11 -14.80 36.02
CA ALA A 244 -13.39 -14.65 35.33
C ALA A 244 -13.18 -14.71 33.81
N PRO A 245 -13.11 -15.93 33.22
CA PRO A 245 -12.80 -16.13 31.80
C PRO A 245 -13.73 -15.40 30.81
N ASP A 246 -15.00 -15.21 31.18
CA ASP A 246 -16.00 -14.49 30.40
C ASP A 246 -15.77 -12.97 30.35
N SER A 247 -15.00 -12.42 31.30
CA SER A 247 -14.62 -11.00 31.33
C SER A 247 -13.35 -10.69 30.54
N GLU A 248 -12.59 -11.71 30.15
CA GLU A 248 -11.35 -11.57 29.38
C GLU A 248 -11.62 -11.48 27.88
N PRO A 249 -10.71 -10.92 27.07
CA PRO A 249 -10.71 -11.11 25.61
C PRO A 249 -10.66 -12.60 25.24
N VAL A 250 -10.74 -12.91 23.94
CA VAL A 250 -10.68 -14.31 23.49
C VAL A 250 -9.43 -14.99 24.06
N LEU A 251 -9.64 -16.09 24.77
CA LEU A 251 -8.57 -16.77 25.49
C LEU A 251 -7.90 -17.82 24.61
N VAL A 252 -6.57 -17.80 24.58
CA VAL A 252 -5.74 -18.90 24.07
C VAL A 252 -5.21 -19.67 25.28
N LEU A 253 -5.82 -20.82 25.56
CA LEU A 253 -5.56 -21.65 26.74
C LEU A 253 -4.47 -22.67 26.42
N ILE A 254 -3.31 -22.60 27.09
CA ILE A 254 -2.10 -23.33 26.71
C ILE A 254 -1.61 -24.22 27.85
N GLY A 255 -1.48 -25.52 27.61
CA GLY A 255 -0.91 -26.49 28.55
C GLY A 255 -1.50 -27.89 28.41
N VAL A 256 -0.85 -28.90 29.00
CA VAL A 256 -1.42 -30.27 29.08
C VAL A 256 -2.65 -30.29 29.99
N SER A 257 -2.67 -29.43 31.00
CA SER A 257 -3.82 -29.15 31.86
C SER A 257 -3.97 -27.64 32.02
N HIS A 258 -5.20 -27.16 32.12
CA HIS A 258 -5.47 -25.73 32.29
C HIS A 258 -6.81 -25.57 33.02
N PRO A 259 -6.90 -24.83 34.14
CA PRO A 259 -8.13 -24.72 34.94
C PRO A 259 -9.37 -24.34 34.13
N ALA A 260 -9.26 -23.32 33.27
CA ALA A 260 -10.36 -22.90 32.40
C ALA A 260 -10.77 -23.97 31.36
N VAL A 261 -9.85 -24.86 30.94
CA VAL A 261 -10.19 -26.01 30.08
C VAL A 261 -10.90 -27.09 30.89
N ASP A 262 -10.45 -27.33 32.12
CA ASP A 262 -11.10 -28.29 33.03
C ASP A 262 -12.55 -27.88 33.31
N ASP A 263 -12.84 -26.58 33.39
CA ASP A 263 -14.20 -26.04 33.49
C ASP A 263 -15.03 -26.34 32.23
N LEU A 264 -14.45 -26.21 31.03
CA LEU A 264 -15.12 -26.56 29.77
C LEU A 264 -15.45 -28.06 29.71
N ILE A 265 -14.55 -28.91 30.20
CA ILE A 265 -14.76 -30.36 30.30
C ILE A 265 -15.90 -30.67 31.29
N ARG A 266 -15.85 -30.11 32.50
CA ARG A 266 -16.91 -30.31 33.52
C ARG A 266 -18.29 -29.87 33.01
N ASN A 267 -18.32 -28.79 32.22
CA ASN A 267 -19.54 -28.27 31.59
C ASN A 267 -19.91 -28.94 30.27
N LYS A 268 -19.21 -30.01 29.85
CA LYS A 268 -19.45 -30.75 28.60
C LYS A 268 -19.38 -29.89 27.32
N LYS A 269 -18.65 -28.77 27.37
CA LYS A 269 -18.41 -27.91 26.21
C LYS A 269 -17.23 -28.37 25.35
N TRP A 270 -16.36 -29.18 25.93
CA TRP A 270 -15.22 -29.78 25.22
C TRP A 270 -14.88 -31.13 25.82
N GLU A 271 -14.51 -32.09 24.98
CA GLU A 271 -14.02 -33.40 25.38
C GLU A 271 -12.58 -33.54 24.89
N ARG A 272 -11.69 -34.00 25.79
CA ARG A 272 -10.28 -34.16 25.45
C ARG A 272 -10.12 -35.35 24.50
N PRO A 273 -9.61 -35.14 23.28
CA PRO A 273 -9.33 -36.26 22.38
C PRO A 273 -8.14 -37.08 22.89
N ALA A 274 -8.08 -38.34 22.48
CA ALA A 274 -6.91 -39.18 22.73
C ALA A 274 -5.74 -38.70 21.86
N LEU A 275 -4.68 -38.19 22.51
CA LEU A 275 -3.45 -37.72 21.87
C LEU A 275 -2.28 -38.62 22.29
N ARG A 276 -1.42 -39.00 21.34
CA ARG A 276 -0.19 -39.73 21.62
C ARG A 276 0.87 -38.78 22.20
N PRO A 277 1.90 -39.31 22.91
CA PRO A 277 3.06 -38.52 23.31
C PRO A 277 3.67 -37.77 22.11
N GLY A 278 4.00 -36.49 22.28
CA GLY A 278 4.47 -35.60 21.23
C GLY A 278 3.40 -35.07 20.26
N GLU A 279 2.15 -35.53 20.32
CA GLU A 279 1.06 -34.96 19.52
C GLU A 279 0.46 -33.72 20.18
N GLY A 280 0.34 -32.67 19.38
CA GLY A 280 -0.28 -31.40 19.75
C GLY A 280 -1.64 -31.21 19.09
N LEU A 281 -2.52 -30.46 19.74
CA LEU A 281 -3.84 -30.09 19.26
C LEU A 281 -4.03 -28.57 19.38
N ILE A 282 -4.55 -27.98 18.30
CA ILE A 282 -5.02 -26.60 18.26
C ILE A 282 -6.49 -26.67 17.87
N GLN A 283 -7.39 -26.19 18.74
CA GLN A 283 -8.82 -26.31 18.51
C GLN A 283 -9.58 -25.08 18.99
N VAL A 284 -10.47 -24.56 18.16
CA VAL A 284 -11.43 -23.53 18.56
C VAL A 284 -12.65 -24.18 19.20
N VAL A 285 -13.01 -23.70 20.38
CA VAL A 285 -14.27 -24.02 21.06
C VAL A 285 -15.18 -22.80 20.96
N LYS A 286 -16.21 -22.88 20.12
CA LYS A 286 -17.21 -21.82 19.96
C LYS A 286 -18.04 -21.67 21.25
N LYS A 287 -18.37 -20.43 21.63
CA LYS A 287 -19.15 -20.13 22.86
C LYS A 287 -18.59 -20.81 24.13
N ALA A 288 -17.26 -20.86 24.24
CA ALA A 288 -16.56 -21.41 25.39
C ALA A 288 -16.96 -20.69 26.68
N PHE A 289 -16.91 -19.36 26.68
CA PHE A 289 -17.22 -18.52 27.84
C PHE A 289 -18.24 -17.43 27.44
N GLY A 290 -19.52 -17.64 27.79
CA GLY A 290 -20.62 -16.84 27.25
C GLY A 290 -20.72 -16.97 25.73
N GLU A 291 -20.84 -15.83 25.03
CA GLU A 291 -20.82 -15.77 23.56
C GLU A 291 -19.40 -15.83 22.95
N LYS A 292 -18.34 -15.79 23.78
CA LYS A 292 -16.96 -15.80 23.29
C LYS A 292 -16.44 -17.21 23.02
N SER A 293 -15.77 -17.35 21.89
CA SER A 293 -14.96 -18.54 21.57
C SER A 293 -13.65 -18.54 22.39
N ALA A 294 -13.01 -19.70 22.50
CA ALA A 294 -11.65 -19.83 23.02
C ALA A 294 -10.83 -20.75 22.12
N LEU A 295 -9.51 -20.56 22.08
CA LEU A 295 -8.57 -21.45 21.42
C LEU A 295 -7.88 -22.33 22.47
N ILE A 296 -8.02 -23.64 22.34
CA ILE A 296 -7.29 -24.61 23.16
C ILE A 296 -6.02 -25.04 22.41
N VAL A 297 -4.89 -24.95 23.10
CA VAL A 297 -3.58 -25.40 22.63
C VAL A 297 -3.03 -26.40 23.65
N THR A 298 -3.18 -27.69 23.36
CA THR A 298 -2.87 -28.79 24.30
C THR A 298 -2.03 -29.86 23.59
N GLY A 299 -1.48 -30.81 24.35
CA GLY A 299 -0.81 -31.98 23.80
C GLY A 299 -1.05 -33.22 24.66
N GLY A 300 -0.62 -34.38 24.15
CA GLY A 300 -0.56 -35.62 24.93
C GLY A 300 0.46 -35.53 26.09
N ASP A 301 1.46 -34.67 25.93
CA ASP A 301 2.50 -34.32 26.90
C ASP A 301 3.02 -32.89 26.62
N ALA A 302 4.02 -32.45 27.39
CA ALA A 302 4.63 -31.12 27.22
C ALA A 302 5.24 -30.92 25.82
N ALA A 303 5.83 -31.98 25.23
CA ALA A 303 6.40 -31.92 23.88
C ALA A 303 5.31 -31.70 22.82
N GLY A 304 4.13 -32.30 23.00
CA GLY A 304 2.96 -32.05 22.16
C GLY A 304 2.45 -30.61 22.27
N VAL A 305 2.42 -30.03 23.47
CA VAL A 305 2.09 -28.61 23.67
C VAL A 305 3.10 -27.73 22.96
N ASP A 306 4.40 -27.97 23.14
CA ASP A 306 5.48 -27.23 22.46
C ASP A 306 5.29 -27.28 20.93
N ARG A 307 4.99 -28.47 20.39
CA ARG A 307 4.75 -28.65 18.95
C ARG A 307 3.53 -27.89 18.46
N ALA A 308 2.44 -27.86 19.22
CA ALA A 308 1.22 -27.11 18.89
C ALA A 308 1.46 -25.59 18.92
N VAL A 309 2.10 -25.09 19.98
CA VAL A 309 2.46 -23.67 20.10
C VAL A 309 3.41 -23.27 18.97
N GLN A 310 4.40 -24.12 18.64
CA GLN A 310 5.30 -23.89 17.52
C GLN A 310 4.56 -23.80 16.18
N GLN A 311 3.52 -24.63 15.96
CA GLN A 311 2.70 -24.55 14.76
C GLN A 311 2.00 -23.19 14.63
N LEU A 312 1.38 -22.72 15.73
CA LEU A 312 0.75 -21.39 15.78
C LEU A 312 1.78 -20.29 15.53
N ALA A 313 2.88 -20.31 16.28
CA ALA A 313 3.91 -19.28 16.22
C ALA A 313 4.62 -19.25 14.87
N GLN A 314 4.88 -20.39 14.24
CA GLN A 314 5.81 -20.46 13.11
C GLN A 314 5.15 -20.76 11.76
N LYS A 315 3.97 -21.40 11.69
CA LYS A 315 3.44 -21.88 10.41
C LYS A 315 2.07 -21.33 10.05
N PHE A 316 1.15 -21.23 11.00
CA PHE A 316 -0.22 -20.75 10.76
C PHE A 316 -0.25 -19.40 10.02
N PRO A 317 -1.25 -19.14 9.15
CA PRO A 317 -2.36 -20.03 8.78
C PRO A 317 -1.95 -21.10 7.75
N HIS A 318 -0.67 -21.20 7.39
CA HIS A 318 -0.20 -22.24 6.48
C HIS A 318 -0.19 -23.61 7.15
N ILE A 319 -0.49 -24.65 6.36
CA ILE A 319 -0.55 -26.02 6.85
C ILE A 319 0.83 -26.50 7.31
N TRP A 320 1.88 -26.21 6.53
CA TRP A 320 3.22 -26.76 6.78
C TRP A 320 4.38 -25.76 6.62
N ALA A 321 4.41 -25.00 5.53
CA ALA A 321 5.47 -24.04 5.25
C ALA A 321 4.88 -22.66 4.95
N ARG A 322 5.54 -21.59 5.40
CA ARG A 322 5.16 -20.22 5.07
C ARG A 322 5.57 -19.88 3.64
N GLY A 323 4.76 -19.07 2.97
CA GLY A 323 5.08 -18.47 1.69
C GLY A 323 3.82 -17.99 0.99
N LYS A 324 3.93 -16.94 0.17
CA LYS A 324 2.77 -16.38 -0.55
C LYS A 324 2.08 -17.39 -1.49
N ASP A 325 2.79 -18.45 -1.87
CA ASP A 325 2.37 -19.52 -2.76
C ASP A 325 2.02 -20.82 -2.02
N ARG A 326 1.96 -20.82 -0.69
CA ARG A 326 1.77 -22.02 0.12
C ARG A 326 0.33 -22.13 0.62
N THR A 327 -0.19 -23.35 0.61
CA THR A 327 -1.54 -23.66 1.05
C THR A 327 -1.78 -23.28 2.51
N THR A 328 -2.86 -22.55 2.71
CA THR A 328 -3.40 -22.11 3.99
C THR A 328 -4.61 -22.92 4.40
N LEU A 329 -5.05 -22.76 5.65
CA LEU A 329 -6.31 -23.32 6.12
C LEU A 329 -7.51 -22.71 5.38
N ASP A 330 -7.45 -21.42 5.03
CA ASP A 330 -8.50 -20.75 4.24
C ASP A 330 -8.62 -21.36 2.84
N ASP A 331 -7.49 -21.66 2.18
CA ASP A 331 -7.51 -22.33 0.87
C ASP A 331 -8.22 -23.69 0.93
N VAL A 332 -7.99 -24.46 2.01
CA VAL A 332 -8.66 -25.75 2.21
C VAL A 332 -10.16 -25.55 2.43
N GLU A 333 -10.54 -24.58 3.25
CA GLU A 333 -11.95 -24.25 3.51
C GLU A 333 -12.68 -23.79 2.25
N ASP A 334 -12.04 -22.94 1.44
CA ASP A 334 -12.57 -22.43 0.18
C ASP A 334 -12.62 -23.51 -0.90
N ASP A 335 -11.61 -24.38 -1.02
CA ASP A 335 -11.63 -25.49 -1.96
C ASP A 335 -12.77 -26.48 -1.68
N VAL A 336 -12.98 -26.83 -0.41
CA VAL A 336 -14.11 -27.68 0.00
C VAL A 336 -15.44 -26.99 -0.32
N ARG A 337 -15.55 -25.69 0.01
CA ARG A 337 -16.76 -24.89 -0.29
C ARG A 337 -17.04 -24.85 -1.79
N LYS A 338 -16.05 -24.54 -2.62
CA LYS A 338 -16.16 -24.49 -4.09
C LYS A 338 -16.53 -25.84 -4.65
N PHE A 339 -15.92 -26.93 -4.16
CA PHE A 339 -16.27 -28.28 -4.59
C PHE A 339 -17.74 -28.61 -4.33
N VAL A 340 -18.21 -28.44 -3.08
CA VAL A 340 -19.59 -28.76 -2.70
C VAL A 340 -20.60 -27.85 -3.41
N ALA A 341 -20.25 -26.58 -3.65
CA ALA A 341 -21.09 -25.63 -4.37
C ALA A 341 -21.07 -25.79 -5.91
N GLY A 342 -20.32 -26.74 -6.46
CA GLY A 342 -20.17 -26.91 -7.92
C GLY A 342 -19.44 -25.74 -8.60
N ARG A 343 -18.56 -25.05 -7.86
CA ARG A 343 -17.71 -23.93 -8.32
C ARG A 343 -16.24 -24.32 -8.48
N SER A 344 -15.96 -25.62 -8.56
CA SER A 344 -14.66 -26.14 -8.97
C SER A 344 -14.84 -27.16 -10.10
N PRO A 345 -13.82 -27.40 -10.94
CA PRO A 345 -13.88 -28.41 -12.01
C PRO A 345 -14.38 -29.78 -11.52
N ALA A 346 -13.84 -30.25 -10.39
CA ALA A 346 -14.23 -31.52 -9.81
C ALA A 346 -15.67 -31.49 -9.26
N GLY A 347 -16.09 -30.39 -8.63
CA GLY A 347 -17.46 -30.21 -8.17
C GLY A 347 -18.48 -30.16 -9.32
N GLN A 348 -18.16 -29.45 -10.40
CA GLN A 348 -18.99 -29.39 -11.61
C GLN A 348 -19.09 -30.77 -12.28
N ALA A 349 -17.99 -31.53 -12.33
CA ALA A 349 -18.00 -32.89 -12.86
C ALA A 349 -18.89 -33.82 -12.01
N ALA A 350 -18.72 -33.81 -10.68
CA ALA A 350 -19.54 -34.59 -9.76
C ALA A 350 -21.03 -34.23 -9.87
N MET A 351 -21.36 -32.93 -9.91
CA MET A 351 -22.73 -32.45 -10.10
C MET A 351 -23.29 -32.85 -11.47
N SER A 352 -22.46 -32.89 -12.52
CA SER A 352 -22.87 -33.32 -13.86
C SER A 352 -23.24 -34.80 -13.88
N LEU A 353 -22.44 -35.66 -13.23
CA LEU A 353 -22.75 -37.09 -13.11
C LEU A 353 -24.03 -37.32 -12.30
N TYR A 354 -24.21 -36.61 -11.18
CA TYR A 354 -25.46 -36.64 -10.41
C TYR A 354 -26.66 -36.20 -11.26
N LYS A 355 -26.53 -35.13 -12.05
CA LYS A 355 -27.60 -34.65 -12.94
C LYS A 355 -27.95 -35.66 -14.03
N ILE A 356 -26.98 -36.41 -14.56
CA ILE A 356 -27.25 -37.50 -15.51
C ILE A 356 -28.18 -38.53 -14.87
N ASP A 357 -27.90 -38.97 -13.63
CA ASP A 357 -28.75 -39.91 -12.89
C ASP A 357 -30.16 -39.34 -12.64
N MET A 358 -30.26 -38.06 -12.25
CA MET A 358 -31.56 -37.40 -12.02
C MET A 358 -32.38 -37.23 -13.31
N ILE A 359 -31.74 -36.87 -14.42
CA ILE A 359 -32.40 -36.77 -15.73
C ILE A 359 -32.85 -38.15 -16.21
N ALA A 360 -32.01 -39.18 -16.04
CA ALA A 360 -32.37 -40.54 -16.39
C ALA A 360 -33.64 -41.00 -15.65
N LYS A 361 -33.74 -40.74 -14.34
CA LYS A 361 -34.95 -41.00 -13.55
C LYS A 361 -36.19 -40.28 -14.08
N GLN A 362 -36.05 -39.03 -14.53
CA GLN A 362 -37.16 -38.27 -15.14
C GLN A 362 -37.60 -38.80 -16.52
N LEU A 363 -36.70 -39.50 -17.21
CA LEU A 363 -36.94 -40.09 -18.52
C LEU A 363 -37.44 -41.54 -18.43
N GLU A 364 -37.52 -42.13 -17.23
CA GLU A 364 -38.03 -43.50 -17.05
C GLU A 364 -39.43 -43.66 -17.65
N GLY A 365 -39.64 -44.79 -18.35
CA GLY A 365 -40.90 -45.11 -19.02
C GLY A 365 -41.12 -44.41 -20.36
N ARG A 366 -40.21 -43.52 -20.79
CA ARG A 366 -40.23 -42.96 -22.16
C ARG A 366 -39.46 -43.84 -23.12
N ASP A 367 -39.98 -43.98 -24.33
CA ASP A 367 -39.28 -44.64 -25.43
C ASP A 367 -38.46 -43.61 -26.22
N LEU A 368 -37.13 -43.74 -26.19
CA LEU A 368 -36.19 -42.78 -26.79
C LEU A 368 -35.38 -43.46 -27.89
N SER A 369 -35.48 -42.97 -29.13
CA SER A 369 -34.65 -43.48 -30.23
C SER A 369 -33.18 -43.11 -30.08
N ALA A 370 -32.87 -41.91 -29.56
CA ALA A 370 -31.52 -41.46 -29.26
C ALA A 370 -31.48 -40.40 -28.15
N ALA A 371 -30.34 -40.30 -27.47
CA ALA A 371 -30.02 -39.27 -26.50
C ALA A 371 -28.64 -38.65 -26.78
N ARG A 372 -28.58 -37.32 -26.78
CA ARG A 372 -27.32 -36.56 -26.85
C ARG A 372 -27.16 -35.75 -25.58
N VAL A 373 -26.19 -36.13 -24.75
CA VAL A 373 -25.87 -35.47 -23.48
C VAL A 373 -24.69 -34.53 -23.72
N ARG A 374 -24.85 -33.26 -23.31
CA ARG A 374 -23.75 -32.28 -23.30
C ARG A 374 -23.40 -31.95 -21.87
N VAL A 375 -22.12 -32.14 -21.51
CA VAL A 375 -21.59 -31.86 -20.19
C VAL A 375 -20.64 -30.67 -20.31
N PHE A 376 -20.93 -29.62 -19.57
CA PHE A 376 -20.13 -28.40 -19.55
C PHE A 376 -19.44 -28.30 -18.21
N VAL A 377 -18.10 -28.31 -18.21
CA VAL A 377 -17.29 -28.12 -17.01
C VAL A 377 -16.10 -27.23 -17.34
N GLU A 378 -15.61 -26.48 -16.36
CA GLU A 378 -14.33 -25.78 -16.46
C GLU A 378 -13.19 -26.80 -16.45
N LYS A 379 -12.18 -26.58 -17.31
CA LYS A 379 -10.94 -27.37 -17.37
C LYS A 379 -11.19 -28.89 -17.28
N ALA A 380 -12.01 -29.41 -18.19
CA ALA A 380 -12.41 -30.82 -18.18
C ALA A 380 -11.19 -31.75 -18.17
N SER A 381 -11.15 -32.70 -17.23
CA SER A 381 -10.11 -33.72 -17.22
C SER A 381 -10.28 -34.67 -18.41
N GLU A 382 -9.17 -35.18 -18.96
CA GLU A 382 -9.19 -36.05 -20.13
C GLU A 382 -10.06 -37.31 -19.94
N GLY A 383 -10.18 -37.80 -18.70
CA GLY A 383 -10.97 -38.98 -18.35
C GLY A 383 -12.48 -38.74 -18.20
N LEU A 384 -12.93 -37.49 -18.02
CA LEU A 384 -14.32 -37.19 -17.69
C LEU A 384 -15.31 -37.65 -18.76
N GLY A 385 -14.95 -37.50 -20.05
CA GLY A 385 -15.81 -37.94 -21.15
C GLY A 385 -16.14 -39.42 -21.12
N LYS A 386 -15.16 -40.26 -20.79
CA LYS A 386 -15.36 -41.71 -20.67
C LYS A 386 -16.30 -42.05 -19.50
N ILE A 387 -16.09 -41.42 -18.35
CA ILE A 387 -16.92 -41.64 -17.15
C ILE A 387 -18.36 -41.17 -17.41
N ALA A 388 -18.54 -39.97 -17.97
CA ALA A 388 -19.85 -39.43 -18.28
C ALA A 388 -20.59 -40.27 -19.34
N GLN A 389 -19.87 -40.81 -20.34
CA GLN A 389 -20.43 -41.74 -21.33
C GLN A 389 -20.88 -43.06 -20.69
N GLN A 390 -20.08 -43.63 -19.79
CA GLN A 390 -20.44 -44.84 -19.05
C GLN A 390 -21.68 -44.62 -18.19
N GLU A 391 -21.73 -43.54 -17.41
CA GLU A 391 -22.86 -43.21 -16.55
C GLU A 391 -24.14 -42.96 -17.38
N ALA A 392 -24.05 -42.18 -18.46
CA ALA A 392 -25.19 -41.90 -19.32
C ALA A 392 -25.72 -43.15 -20.02
N ALA A 393 -24.84 -44.01 -20.53
CA ALA A 393 -25.25 -45.27 -21.19
C ALA A 393 -25.86 -46.27 -20.21
N ALA A 394 -25.40 -46.31 -18.96
CA ALA A 394 -25.94 -47.20 -17.94
C ALA A 394 -27.33 -46.76 -17.46
N LYS A 395 -27.63 -45.45 -17.49
CA LYS A 395 -28.83 -44.88 -16.85
C LYS A 395 -29.90 -44.46 -17.84
N ILE A 396 -29.53 -43.92 -19.01
CA ILE A 396 -30.49 -43.41 -20.01
C ILE A 396 -30.85 -44.55 -20.99
N ARG A 397 -32.11 -44.97 -20.97
CA ARG A 397 -32.63 -45.97 -21.92
C ARG A 397 -32.94 -45.30 -23.26
N ALA A 398 -32.02 -45.39 -24.21
CA ALA A 398 -32.22 -44.97 -25.59
C ALA A 398 -31.47 -45.89 -26.57
N GLY A 399 -31.92 -45.95 -27.84
CA GLY A 399 -31.26 -46.75 -28.87
C GLY A 399 -29.80 -46.36 -29.11
N THR A 400 -29.48 -45.07 -29.00
CA THR A 400 -28.12 -44.53 -29.07
C THR A 400 -27.92 -43.44 -28.02
N VAL A 401 -26.84 -43.50 -27.22
CA VAL A 401 -26.46 -42.45 -26.26
C VAL A 401 -25.09 -41.89 -26.62
N THR A 402 -25.01 -40.60 -26.89
CA THR A 402 -23.75 -39.89 -27.17
C THR A 402 -23.50 -38.81 -26.13
N VAL A 403 -22.29 -38.75 -25.59
CA VAL A 403 -21.87 -37.74 -24.63
C VAL A 403 -20.78 -36.86 -25.22
N GLU A 404 -20.98 -35.55 -25.12
CA GLU A 404 -20.02 -34.53 -25.51
C GLU A 404 -19.64 -33.71 -24.27
N VAL A 405 -18.37 -33.78 -23.86
CA VAL A 405 -17.84 -32.94 -22.77
C VAL A 405 -17.17 -31.72 -23.38
N GLN A 406 -17.64 -30.54 -23.02
CA GLN A 406 -17.05 -29.27 -23.42
C GLN A 406 -16.32 -28.65 -22.22
N SER A 407 -15.02 -28.39 -22.42
CA SER A 407 -14.20 -27.65 -21.46
C SER A 407 -14.42 -26.15 -21.66
N LEU A 408 -15.04 -25.49 -20.67
CA LEU A 408 -15.22 -24.05 -20.65
C LEU A 408 -13.95 -23.37 -20.10
N ASP A 409 -12.86 -23.42 -20.88
CA ASP A 409 -11.58 -22.81 -20.51
C ASP A 409 -11.36 -21.49 -21.25
N VAL A 410 -11.06 -20.46 -20.48
CA VAL A 410 -10.71 -19.11 -20.95
C VAL A 410 -9.52 -19.13 -21.92
N GLN A 411 -8.59 -20.09 -21.76
CA GLN A 411 -7.41 -20.24 -22.62
C GLN A 411 -7.68 -20.96 -23.95
N LYS A 412 -8.83 -21.64 -24.07
CA LYS A 412 -9.25 -22.36 -25.30
C LYS A 412 -10.52 -21.76 -25.90
N GLY A 413 -10.80 -20.49 -25.57
CA GLY A 413 -11.92 -19.75 -26.11
C GLY A 413 -11.84 -19.57 -27.63
N ARG A 414 -12.99 -19.43 -28.27
CA ARG A 414 -13.07 -19.03 -29.68
C ARG A 414 -12.58 -17.58 -29.82
N SER A 415 -11.74 -17.29 -30.82
CA SER A 415 -11.35 -15.92 -31.15
C SER A 415 -12.56 -15.08 -31.59
N LEU A 416 -12.71 -13.91 -30.98
CA LEU A 416 -13.76 -12.93 -31.31
C LEU A 416 -13.28 -11.93 -32.36
N ILE A 417 -12.05 -11.45 -32.22
CA ILE A 417 -11.40 -10.43 -33.04
C ILE A 417 -9.93 -10.83 -33.22
N ASP A 418 -9.40 -10.66 -34.43
CA ASP A 418 -7.98 -10.75 -34.77
C ASP A 418 -7.74 -9.68 -35.85
N ASP A 419 -7.20 -8.51 -35.46
CA ASP A 419 -6.99 -7.35 -36.35
C ASP A 419 -5.51 -6.95 -36.32
N GLN A 420 -4.79 -7.26 -37.39
CA GLN A 420 -3.39 -6.89 -37.55
C GLN A 420 -3.24 -5.78 -38.59
N PHE A 421 -2.56 -4.69 -38.23
CA PHE A 421 -2.35 -3.57 -39.13
C PHE A 421 -1.01 -2.85 -38.90
N GLU A 422 -0.53 -2.18 -39.95
CA GLU A 422 0.58 -1.24 -39.87
C GLU A 422 0.06 0.13 -39.40
N VAL A 423 0.80 0.78 -38.51
CA VAL A 423 0.55 2.15 -38.08
C VAL A 423 1.48 3.05 -38.90
N PRO A 424 0.97 3.87 -39.85
CA PRO A 424 1.82 4.73 -40.66
C PRO A 424 2.66 5.67 -39.78
N SER A 425 3.86 6.04 -40.24
CA SER A 425 4.79 6.92 -39.50
C SER A 425 4.49 8.41 -39.70
N GLU A 426 4.51 9.19 -38.62
CA GLU A 426 4.39 10.65 -38.65
C GLU A 426 5.65 11.32 -39.22
N VAL A 427 6.82 10.68 -39.07
CA VAL A 427 8.10 11.12 -39.64
C VAL A 427 8.06 11.08 -41.16
N ASP A 428 7.47 10.04 -41.75
CA ASP A 428 7.28 9.94 -43.21
C ASP A 428 6.37 11.05 -43.75
N GLU A 429 5.30 11.38 -43.01
CA GLU A 429 4.41 12.49 -43.36
C GLU A 429 5.15 13.84 -43.28
N PHE A 430 5.95 14.06 -42.23
CA PHE A 430 6.81 15.24 -42.09
C PHE A 430 7.73 15.41 -43.29
N TRP A 431 8.50 14.38 -43.65
CA TRP A 431 9.43 14.45 -44.79
C TRP A 431 8.71 14.66 -46.10
N THR A 432 7.54 14.04 -46.28
CA THR A 432 6.71 14.24 -47.46
C THR A 432 6.27 15.70 -47.58
N LYS A 433 5.72 16.29 -46.52
CA LYS A 433 5.30 17.72 -46.52
C LYS A 433 6.49 18.65 -46.74
N LEU A 434 7.61 18.41 -46.07
CA LEU A 434 8.82 19.24 -46.23
C LEU A 434 9.34 19.22 -47.67
N ARG A 435 9.51 18.03 -48.26
CA ARG A 435 10.13 17.89 -49.60
C ARG A 435 9.21 18.29 -50.75
N THR A 436 7.91 18.04 -50.61
CA THR A 436 6.95 18.31 -51.70
C THR A 436 6.38 19.72 -51.68
N ARG A 437 6.34 20.38 -50.51
CA ARG A 437 5.70 21.70 -50.36
C ARG A 437 6.65 22.80 -49.92
N LEU A 438 7.55 22.54 -48.96
CA LEU A 438 8.44 23.59 -48.43
C LEU A 438 9.68 23.78 -49.28
N VAL A 439 10.43 22.70 -49.55
CA VAL A 439 11.69 22.75 -50.32
C VAL A 439 11.51 23.45 -51.68
N PRO A 440 10.46 23.17 -52.48
CA PRO A 440 10.25 23.85 -53.75
C PRO A 440 9.91 25.34 -53.64
N ALA A 441 9.45 25.80 -52.47
CA ALA A 441 9.07 27.19 -52.22
C ALA A 441 10.24 28.06 -51.75
N VAL A 442 11.41 27.48 -51.48
CA VAL A 442 12.61 28.20 -51.03
C VAL A 442 13.27 28.92 -52.21
N GLY A 443 13.32 30.25 -52.14
CA GLY A 443 14.09 31.08 -53.07
C GLY A 443 15.53 31.33 -52.59
N LYS A 444 16.38 31.86 -53.49
CA LYS A 444 17.78 32.16 -53.20
C LYS A 444 17.92 33.17 -52.05
N HIS A 445 18.75 32.84 -51.06
CA HIS A 445 19.08 33.66 -49.88
C HIS A 445 17.86 34.10 -49.05
N GLN A 446 16.80 33.29 -49.03
CA GLN A 446 15.65 33.55 -48.17
C GLN A 446 15.84 32.94 -46.79
N ALA A 447 15.44 33.69 -45.75
CA ALA A 447 15.32 33.16 -44.40
C ALA A 447 14.18 32.12 -44.33
N VAL A 448 14.42 30.97 -43.70
CA VAL A 448 13.42 29.92 -43.51
C VAL A 448 13.34 29.53 -42.04
N THR A 449 12.13 29.53 -41.48
CA THR A 449 11.89 29.04 -40.12
C THR A 449 10.95 27.86 -40.18
N VAL A 450 11.34 26.75 -39.57
CA VAL A 450 10.49 25.55 -39.44
C VAL A 450 10.34 25.19 -37.96
N GLU A 451 9.10 25.08 -37.51
CA GLU A 451 8.74 24.47 -36.23
C GLU A 451 7.91 23.22 -36.50
N ALA A 452 8.38 22.07 -36.02
CA ALA A 452 7.66 20.82 -36.10
C ALA A 452 7.45 20.21 -34.72
N ARG A 453 6.42 19.38 -34.60
CA ARG A 453 6.06 18.62 -33.39
C ARG A 453 5.86 17.18 -33.82
N LEU A 454 6.75 16.31 -33.39
CA LEU A 454 6.78 14.88 -33.72
C LEU A 454 7.14 14.12 -32.45
N SER A 455 6.43 13.04 -32.14
CA SER A 455 6.59 12.22 -30.94
C SER A 455 7.79 11.30 -31.09
N GLU A 456 8.98 11.86 -31.31
CA GLU A 456 10.21 11.07 -31.45
C GLU A 456 11.20 11.37 -30.32
N ALA A 457 12.10 10.41 -30.10
CA ALA A 457 13.17 10.54 -29.12
C ALA A 457 14.05 11.78 -29.40
N PRO A 458 14.67 12.40 -28.36
CA PRO A 458 15.45 13.62 -28.50
C PRO A 458 16.53 13.54 -29.60
N GLU A 459 17.26 12.43 -29.68
CA GLU A 459 18.35 12.23 -30.64
C GLU A 459 17.83 12.22 -32.08
N LEU A 460 16.71 11.54 -32.33
CA LEU A 460 16.12 11.46 -33.65
C LEU A 460 15.55 12.82 -34.06
N ARG A 461 14.89 13.55 -33.16
CA ARG A 461 14.41 14.92 -33.44
C ARG A 461 15.55 15.87 -33.78
N GLN A 462 16.68 15.79 -33.07
CA GLN A 462 17.88 16.58 -33.39
C GLN A 462 18.45 16.23 -34.77
N GLN A 463 18.56 14.94 -35.10
CA GLN A 463 19.01 14.49 -36.42
C GLN A 463 18.08 14.99 -37.53
N MET A 464 16.77 14.90 -37.33
CA MET A 464 15.77 15.40 -38.27
C MET A 464 15.88 16.91 -38.46
N ALA A 465 16.04 17.69 -37.39
CA ALA A 465 16.22 19.13 -37.47
C ALA A 465 17.47 19.51 -38.29
N GLN A 466 18.60 18.82 -38.05
CA GLN A 466 19.85 19.03 -38.79
C GLN A 466 19.70 18.66 -40.27
N GLN A 467 19.11 17.52 -40.57
CA GLN A 467 18.89 17.06 -41.94
C GLN A 467 17.93 17.99 -42.71
N ALA A 468 16.82 18.39 -42.08
CA ALA A 468 15.86 19.32 -42.68
C ALA A 468 16.52 20.68 -42.96
N ARG A 469 17.32 21.20 -42.02
CA ARG A 469 18.09 22.44 -42.24
C ARG A 469 19.07 22.30 -43.41
N ALA A 470 19.77 21.18 -43.53
CA ALA A 470 20.68 20.92 -44.63
C ALA A 470 19.97 20.84 -45.99
N GLU A 471 18.80 20.18 -46.06
CA GLU A 471 17.98 20.12 -47.29
C GLU A 471 17.49 21.53 -47.71
N LEU A 472 17.09 22.38 -46.75
CA LEU A 472 16.65 23.75 -47.02
C LEU A 472 17.80 24.66 -47.50
N ILE A 473 18.98 24.58 -46.88
CA ILE A 473 20.17 25.33 -47.32
C ILE A 473 20.57 24.89 -48.74
N LYS A 474 20.55 23.58 -49.01
CA LYS A 474 20.81 23.04 -50.35
C LYS A 474 19.79 23.56 -51.39
N ALA A 475 18.55 23.81 -50.98
CA ALA A 475 17.50 24.39 -51.82
C ALA A 475 17.65 25.91 -52.05
N GLY A 476 18.57 26.58 -51.34
CA GLY A 476 18.89 28.00 -51.53
C GLY A 476 18.57 28.90 -50.34
N ALA A 477 18.15 28.34 -49.21
CA ALA A 477 17.89 29.12 -47.99
C ALA A 477 19.17 29.79 -47.46
N ASP A 478 19.03 30.95 -46.83
CA ASP A 478 20.15 31.62 -46.18
C ASP A 478 20.64 30.82 -44.97
N GLU A 479 21.93 30.49 -44.92
CA GLU A 479 22.49 29.65 -43.86
C GLU A 479 22.35 30.27 -42.46
N ARG A 480 22.53 31.59 -42.33
CA ARG A 480 22.51 32.27 -41.03
C ARG A 480 21.10 32.58 -40.54
N ALA A 481 20.16 32.79 -41.47
CA ALA A 481 18.79 33.12 -41.18
C ALA A 481 17.82 31.91 -41.25
N THR A 482 18.35 30.69 -41.41
CA THR A 482 17.56 29.45 -41.43
C THR A 482 17.61 28.70 -40.10
N SER A 483 16.44 28.47 -39.50
CA SER A 483 16.27 27.70 -38.26
C SER A 483 15.24 26.59 -38.43
N VAL A 484 15.54 25.43 -37.84
CA VAL A 484 14.62 24.29 -37.79
C VAL A 484 14.59 23.78 -36.35
N THR A 485 13.39 23.74 -35.77
CA THR A 485 13.15 23.22 -34.43
C THR A 485 12.16 22.07 -34.52
N VAL A 486 12.50 20.92 -33.96
CA VAL A 486 11.61 19.76 -33.88
C VAL A 486 11.38 19.44 -32.40
N LEU A 487 10.22 19.83 -31.89
CA LEU A 487 9.77 19.54 -30.53
C LEU A 487 9.09 18.17 -30.47
N SER A 488 9.00 17.60 -29.27
CA SER A 488 8.17 16.41 -29.07
C SER A 488 6.69 16.79 -29.18
N ALA A 489 5.89 15.99 -29.89
CA ALA A 489 4.43 16.12 -29.86
C ALA A 489 3.80 15.54 -28.57
N TYR A 490 4.55 14.71 -27.84
CA TYR A 490 4.25 14.26 -26.48
C TYR A 490 4.89 15.19 -25.44
N LYS A 491 4.13 15.58 -24.40
CA LYS A 491 4.53 16.58 -23.40
C LYS A 491 5.16 17.84 -24.03
N GLN A 492 4.41 18.49 -24.94
CA GLN A 492 4.91 19.62 -25.74
C GLN A 492 5.43 20.78 -24.88
N GLY A 493 4.80 21.06 -23.74
CA GLY A 493 5.26 22.09 -22.81
C GLY A 493 6.64 21.78 -22.20
N TYR A 494 6.84 20.52 -21.78
CA TYR A 494 8.14 20.05 -21.28
C TYR A 494 9.20 20.14 -22.38
N SER A 495 8.90 19.63 -23.58
CA SER A 495 9.83 19.69 -24.72
C SER A 495 10.17 21.13 -25.09
N TRP A 496 9.22 22.06 -25.07
CA TRP A 496 9.49 23.46 -25.34
C TRP A 496 10.45 24.08 -24.32
N LEU A 497 10.20 23.85 -23.02
CA LEU A 497 11.07 24.36 -21.97
C LEU A 497 12.48 23.76 -22.06
N TYR A 498 12.60 22.46 -22.32
CA TYR A 498 13.87 21.75 -22.36
C TYR A 498 14.67 21.94 -23.66
N ASP A 499 14.01 21.87 -24.82
CA ASP A 499 14.66 21.88 -26.13
C ASP A 499 14.80 23.28 -26.72
N ALA A 500 13.94 24.24 -26.34
CA ALA A 500 13.96 25.60 -26.91
C ALA A 500 14.30 26.69 -25.89
N VAL A 501 13.79 26.64 -24.67
CA VAL A 501 14.02 27.70 -23.66
C VAL A 501 15.33 27.51 -22.92
N ARG A 502 15.63 26.30 -22.43
CA ARG A 502 16.86 26.00 -21.70
C ARG A 502 18.11 26.40 -22.50
N PRO A 503 18.27 26.07 -23.80
CA PRO A 503 19.47 26.47 -24.55
C PRO A 503 19.66 27.99 -24.62
N ASP A 504 18.58 28.77 -24.73
CA ASP A 504 18.62 30.24 -24.74
C ASP A 504 19.04 30.83 -23.39
N LEU A 505 18.90 30.07 -22.29
CA LEU A 505 19.24 30.47 -20.93
C LEU A 505 20.61 29.94 -20.49
N GLN A 506 21.19 29.00 -21.23
CA GLN A 506 22.48 28.42 -20.92
C GLN A 506 23.55 29.51 -20.74
N ASP A 507 24.35 29.37 -19.69
CA ASP A 507 25.45 30.27 -19.33
C ASP A 507 25.06 31.74 -19.06
N LYS A 508 23.77 32.06 -18.95
CA LYS A 508 23.29 33.37 -18.50
C LYS A 508 23.26 33.47 -16.96
N PRO A 509 23.46 34.66 -16.37
CA PRO A 509 23.39 34.85 -14.92
C PRO A 509 21.93 34.86 -14.44
N ILE A 510 21.32 33.69 -14.31
CA ILE A 510 19.91 33.54 -13.92
C ILE A 510 19.77 33.67 -12.40
N ALA A 511 18.89 34.57 -11.96
CA ALA A 511 18.49 34.73 -10.57
C ALA A 511 17.19 33.97 -10.27
N ALA A 512 16.20 34.01 -11.16
CA ALA A 512 14.93 33.32 -11.00
C ALA A 512 14.25 33.01 -12.35
N ILE A 513 13.49 31.92 -12.38
CA ILE A 513 12.62 31.53 -13.51
C ILE A 513 11.19 31.41 -12.97
N THR A 514 10.25 32.10 -13.61
CA THR A 514 8.82 31.96 -13.35
C THR A 514 8.18 31.28 -14.56
N ILE A 515 7.58 30.13 -14.34
CA ILE A 515 6.83 29.38 -15.35
C ILE A 515 5.35 29.54 -15.03
N ARG A 516 4.64 30.21 -15.90
CA ARG A 516 3.20 30.38 -15.79
C ARG A 516 2.48 29.38 -16.66
N PHE A 517 1.39 28.81 -16.16
CA PHE A 517 0.55 27.89 -16.91
C PHE A 517 -0.92 28.32 -16.83
N ALA A 518 -1.66 28.22 -17.93
CA ALA A 518 -3.08 28.52 -17.91
C ALA A 518 -3.88 27.43 -17.17
N GLU A 519 -4.89 27.84 -16.43
CA GLU A 519 -5.95 26.95 -15.99
C GLU A 519 -6.72 26.43 -17.22
N ILE A 520 -6.91 25.11 -17.28
CA ILE A 520 -7.66 24.51 -18.37
C ILE A 520 -9.17 24.56 -18.03
N GLY A 521 -9.94 25.25 -18.86
CA GLY A 521 -11.41 25.23 -18.81
C GLY A 521 -12.01 24.26 -19.82
N PRO A 522 -13.33 24.00 -19.79
CA PRO A 522 -13.99 23.18 -20.80
C PRO A 522 -13.79 23.78 -22.20
N PRO A 523 -13.65 22.94 -23.25
CA PRO A 523 -13.52 23.42 -24.62
C PRO A 523 -14.75 24.24 -25.05
N ALA A 524 -14.54 25.26 -25.88
CA ALA A 524 -15.60 26.21 -26.25
C ALA A 524 -16.82 25.53 -26.90
N GLY A 525 -16.57 24.47 -27.69
CA GLY A 525 -17.61 23.67 -28.35
C GLY A 525 -18.28 22.62 -27.46
N TRP A 526 -17.80 22.41 -26.24
CA TRP A 526 -18.32 21.39 -25.32
C TRP A 526 -18.20 21.85 -23.86
N LYS A 527 -19.06 22.81 -23.48
CA LYS A 527 -19.05 23.45 -22.15
C LYS A 527 -19.44 22.52 -21.00
N GLN A 528 -20.03 21.36 -21.32
CA GLN A 528 -20.48 20.36 -20.36
C GLN A 528 -19.40 19.32 -19.99
N GLN A 529 -18.15 19.55 -20.39
CA GLN A 529 -17.03 18.67 -20.04
C GLN A 529 -16.97 18.46 -18.53
N GLY A 530 -17.10 17.21 -18.09
CA GLY A 530 -16.93 16.80 -16.70
C GLY A 530 -15.52 16.26 -16.41
N MET A 531 -14.81 15.80 -17.44
CA MET A 531 -13.49 15.17 -17.31
C MET A 531 -12.36 16.11 -17.76
N PHE A 532 -11.90 16.99 -16.87
CA PHE A 532 -10.63 17.70 -17.04
C PHE A 532 -9.97 18.01 -15.70
N ALA A 533 -8.64 18.12 -15.70
CA ALA A 533 -7.86 18.57 -14.56
C ALA A 533 -7.49 20.05 -14.77
N PRO A 534 -7.95 21.01 -13.94
CA PRO A 534 -7.64 22.45 -14.09
C PRO A 534 -6.14 22.75 -14.27
N THR A 535 -5.29 21.92 -13.65
CA THR A 535 -3.82 22.00 -13.69
C THR A 535 -3.17 21.11 -14.76
N ARG A 536 -3.92 20.64 -15.78
CA ARG A 536 -3.41 19.73 -16.83
C ARG A 536 -2.07 20.17 -17.41
N TRP A 537 -1.93 21.46 -17.72
CA TRP A 537 -0.69 22.01 -18.28
C TRP A 537 0.48 21.95 -17.30
N LEU A 538 0.25 22.18 -16.00
CA LEU A 538 1.29 21.98 -14.99
C LEU A 538 1.70 20.51 -14.88
N LEU A 539 0.74 19.57 -14.90
CA LEU A 539 1.02 18.14 -14.80
C LEU A 539 1.88 17.63 -15.97
N GLU A 540 1.66 18.18 -17.17
CA GLU A 540 2.46 17.86 -18.36
C GLU A 540 3.94 18.27 -18.21
N LEU A 541 4.20 19.32 -17.44
CA LEU A 541 5.55 19.84 -17.23
C LEU A 541 6.38 19.02 -16.23
N TYR A 542 5.78 18.16 -15.42
CA TYR A 542 6.54 17.44 -14.39
C TYR A 542 7.59 16.47 -14.99
N PRO A 543 8.86 16.45 -14.51
CA PRO A 543 9.48 17.26 -13.44
C PRO A 543 10.46 18.37 -13.97
N ILE A 544 9.99 19.28 -14.84
CA ILE A 544 10.86 20.23 -15.56
C ILE A 544 11.64 21.19 -14.66
N ASP A 545 11.14 21.54 -13.47
CA ASP A 545 11.83 22.43 -12.55
C ASP A 545 13.14 21.81 -12.04
N GLU A 546 13.13 20.53 -11.69
CA GLU A 546 14.34 19.82 -11.26
C GLU A 546 15.32 19.67 -12.41
N ILE A 547 14.81 19.38 -13.61
CA ILE A 547 15.62 19.27 -14.82
C ILE A 547 16.29 20.60 -15.15
N LEU A 548 15.53 21.70 -15.18
CA LEU A 548 16.08 23.04 -15.45
C LEU A 548 17.04 23.49 -14.36
N ALA A 549 16.75 23.22 -13.09
CA ALA A 549 17.65 23.56 -11.98
C ALA A 549 19.03 22.91 -12.17
N ASN A 550 19.05 21.62 -12.49
CA ASN A 550 20.27 20.85 -12.72
C ASN A 550 21.03 21.33 -13.96
N GLU A 551 20.35 21.46 -15.10
CA GLU A 551 20.96 21.83 -16.38
C GLU A 551 21.48 23.28 -16.40
N LEU A 552 20.71 24.22 -15.84
CA LEU A 552 21.07 25.64 -15.77
C LEU A 552 21.90 25.99 -14.53
N LYS A 553 22.19 25.02 -13.66
CA LYS A 553 22.99 25.16 -12.44
C LYS A 553 22.46 26.25 -11.50
N ILE A 554 21.15 26.26 -11.27
CA ILE A 554 20.47 27.15 -10.32
C ILE A 554 19.78 26.35 -9.21
N ASP A 555 19.54 26.97 -8.06
CA ASP A 555 18.76 26.34 -6.99
C ASP A 555 17.30 26.14 -7.44
N ARG A 556 16.75 24.93 -7.26
CA ARG A 556 15.34 24.62 -7.59
C ARG A 556 14.35 25.62 -6.98
N ARG A 557 14.64 26.17 -5.79
CA ARG A 557 13.79 27.18 -5.11
C ARG A 557 13.65 28.49 -5.89
N ASN A 558 14.51 28.72 -6.88
CA ASN A 558 14.47 29.88 -7.76
C ASN A 558 13.61 29.64 -9.02
N ILE A 559 13.05 28.46 -9.20
CA ILE A 559 12.05 28.15 -10.22
C ILE A 559 10.68 28.10 -9.56
N ARG A 560 9.72 28.86 -10.09
CA ARG A 560 8.38 29.01 -9.51
C ARG A 560 7.31 28.79 -10.55
N PHE A 561 6.21 28.16 -10.13
CA PHE A 561 5.03 27.99 -10.95
C PHE A 561 3.92 28.95 -10.52
N GLU A 562 3.29 29.60 -11.49
CA GLU A 562 2.16 30.50 -11.27
C GLU A 562 1.00 30.10 -12.20
N MET A 563 -0.19 29.93 -11.64
CA MET A 563 -1.38 29.65 -12.44
C MET A 563 -1.95 30.95 -13.03
N MET A 564 -2.32 30.92 -14.30
CA MET A 564 -3.00 31.99 -15.02
C MET A 564 -4.47 31.62 -15.28
N PRO A 565 -5.37 32.60 -15.42
CA PRO A 565 -6.79 32.31 -15.65
C PRO A 565 -7.03 31.66 -17.02
N ILE A 566 -8.18 30.98 -17.15
CA ILE A 566 -8.69 30.42 -18.41
C ILE A 566 -8.65 31.48 -19.51
N GLY A 567 -8.14 31.10 -20.69
CA GLY A 567 -8.00 31.98 -21.85
C GLY A 567 -6.65 32.71 -21.94
N SER A 568 -5.80 32.60 -20.91
CA SER A 568 -4.38 32.98 -21.00
C SER A 568 -3.63 32.00 -21.91
N PRO A 569 -2.42 32.37 -22.39
CA PRO A 569 -1.59 31.43 -23.12
C PRO A 569 -1.29 30.18 -22.30
N ALA A 570 -1.24 29.00 -22.93
CA ALA A 570 -1.06 27.75 -22.20
C ALA A 570 0.19 27.78 -21.30
N TYR A 571 1.30 28.36 -21.79
CA TYR A 571 2.49 28.63 -20.99
C TYR A 571 3.08 30.03 -21.25
N GLU A 572 3.62 30.67 -20.22
CA GLU A 572 4.55 31.81 -20.29
C GLU A 572 5.78 31.50 -19.43
N VAL A 573 6.99 31.73 -19.93
CA VAL A 573 8.23 31.65 -19.14
C VAL A 573 8.87 33.02 -19.05
N VAL A 574 9.27 33.41 -17.84
CA VAL A 574 10.01 34.64 -17.56
C VAL A 574 11.28 34.28 -16.78
N ALA A 575 12.45 34.51 -17.36
CA ALA A 575 13.73 34.35 -16.68
C ALA A 575 14.33 35.73 -16.38
N THR A 576 14.81 35.91 -15.15
CA THR A 576 15.41 37.17 -14.68
C THR A 576 16.80 36.94 -14.13
N GLY A 577 17.68 37.93 -14.27
CA GLY A 577 19.01 37.96 -13.68
C GLY A 577 19.09 38.78 -12.39
N PRO A 578 20.30 38.96 -11.83
CA PRO A 578 20.50 39.79 -10.64
C PRO A 578 19.87 41.17 -10.77
N GLY A 579 19.20 41.63 -9.70
CA GLY A 579 18.50 42.93 -9.70
C GLY A 579 17.19 42.97 -10.49
N GLY A 580 16.69 41.83 -11.00
CA GLY A 580 15.40 41.73 -11.67
C GLY A 580 15.43 42.01 -13.18
N THR A 581 16.61 42.08 -13.79
CA THR A 581 16.77 42.27 -15.25
C THR A 581 16.15 41.11 -16.01
N GLU A 582 15.22 41.37 -16.95
CA GLU A 582 14.61 40.33 -17.78
C GLU A 582 15.62 39.76 -18.79
N LEU A 583 15.89 38.45 -18.72
CA LEU A 583 16.78 37.74 -19.62
C LEU A 583 16.05 37.07 -20.78
N LEU A 584 14.79 36.68 -20.55
CA LEU A 584 13.92 36.01 -21.50
C LEU A 584 12.46 36.13 -21.05
N ARG A 585 11.56 36.39 -22.00
CA ARG A 585 10.12 36.21 -21.86
C ARG A 585 9.58 35.57 -23.13
N ARG A 586 8.89 34.44 -23.00
CA ARG A 586 8.29 33.71 -24.14
C ARG A 586 6.99 33.04 -23.74
N THR A 587 6.08 32.89 -24.69
CA THR A 587 4.84 32.13 -24.54
C THR A 587 4.83 30.90 -25.46
N PHE A 588 4.06 29.88 -25.11
CA PHE A 588 3.92 28.67 -25.93
C PHE A 588 2.50 28.10 -25.87
N GLU A 589 2.03 27.64 -27.04
CA GLU A 589 0.74 27.00 -27.23
C GLU A 589 0.93 25.57 -27.74
N PRO A 590 0.52 24.53 -26.99
CA PRO A 590 0.39 23.16 -27.48
C PRO A 590 -0.57 23.08 -28.67
N LYS A 591 -0.29 22.16 -29.61
CA LYS A 591 -1.21 21.85 -30.70
C LYS A 591 -2.10 20.74 -30.20
N ILE A 592 -3.40 20.97 -30.27
CA ILE A 592 -4.40 20.04 -29.78
C ILE A 592 -5.45 19.76 -30.86
N VAL A 593 -6.08 18.60 -30.75
CA VAL A 593 -7.35 18.29 -31.42
C VAL A 593 -8.41 17.98 -30.39
N GLU A 594 -9.65 18.36 -30.68
CA GLU A 594 -10.82 17.96 -29.90
C GLU A 594 -11.48 16.74 -30.54
N ARG A 595 -11.78 15.71 -29.73
CA ARG A 595 -12.48 14.50 -30.18
C ARG A 595 -13.43 13.96 -29.11
N ALA A 596 -14.34 13.07 -29.50
CA ALA A 596 -15.10 12.28 -28.54
C ALA A 596 -14.16 11.35 -27.75
N PHE A 597 -14.47 11.12 -26.47
CA PHE A 597 -13.72 10.18 -25.64
C PHE A 597 -13.88 8.74 -26.14
N PHE A 598 -15.09 8.37 -26.56
CA PHE A 598 -15.37 7.14 -27.30
C PHE A 598 -16.19 7.45 -28.55
N ASP A 599 -15.79 6.89 -29.69
CA ASP A 599 -16.53 7.07 -30.95
C ASP A 599 -17.93 6.45 -30.88
N GLN A 600 -18.09 5.38 -30.10
CA GLN A 600 -19.38 4.69 -29.87
C GLN A 600 -20.34 5.48 -28.97
N PHE A 601 -19.82 6.40 -28.16
CA PHE A 601 -20.57 7.22 -27.21
C PHE A 601 -20.19 8.71 -27.38
N PRO A 602 -20.46 9.31 -28.56
CA PRO A 602 -19.95 10.64 -28.90
C PRO A 602 -20.52 11.75 -28.01
N ASP A 603 -21.70 11.51 -27.43
CA ASP A 603 -22.37 12.46 -26.54
C ASP A 603 -21.95 12.35 -25.07
N TYR A 604 -21.11 11.36 -24.72
CA TYR A 604 -20.68 11.14 -23.35
C TYR A 604 -19.70 12.22 -22.89
N GLU A 605 -18.58 12.35 -23.60
CA GLU A 605 -17.53 13.30 -23.24
C GLU A 605 -16.66 13.64 -24.46
N ARG A 606 -16.08 14.84 -24.45
CA ARG A 606 -15.03 15.26 -25.38
C ARG A 606 -13.73 15.54 -24.66
N VAL A 607 -12.62 15.28 -25.33
CA VAL A 607 -11.27 15.49 -24.81
C VAL A 607 -10.40 16.25 -25.81
N ARG A 608 -9.36 16.88 -25.26
CA ARG A 608 -8.29 17.52 -26.02
C ARG A 608 -7.07 16.61 -26.00
N VAL A 609 -6.58 16.28 -27.17
CA VAL A 609 -5.39 15.43 -27.36
C VAL A 609 -4.31 16.27 -27.99
N THR A 610 -3.11 16.26 -27.43
CA THR A 610 -1.94 16.89 -28.05
C THR A 610 -1.57 16.15 -29.33
N THR A 611 -1.32 16.89 -30.43
CA THR A 611 -1.09 16.32 -31.76
C THR A 611 0.20 16.85 -32.38
N GLY A 612 0.68 16.18 -33.43
CA GLY A 612 1.82 16.61 -34.23
C GLY A 612 1.48 17.75 -35.19
N TRP A 613 2.50 18.46 -35.64
CA TRP A 613 2.33 19.67 -36.45
C TRP A 613 3.59 20.03 -37.25
N ILE A 614 3.42 20.72 -38.37
CA ILE A 614 4.51 21.41 -39.08
C ILE A 614 4.07 22.82 -39.46
N LYS A 615 4.85 23.81 -39.03
CA LYS A 615 4.73 25.19 -39.47
C LYS A 615 6.05 25.64 -40.11
N ALA A 616 5.96 26.25 -41.29
CA ALA A 616 7.13 26.75 -42.00
C ALA A 616 6.87 28.10 -42.66
N ASP A 617 7.77 29.04 -42.41
CA ASP A 617 7.78 30.40 -42.97
C ASP A 617 9.01 30.59 -43.87
N VAL A 618 8.82 31.13 -45.07
CA VAL A 618 9.87 31.48 -46.03
C VAL A 618 9.79 32.97 -46.33
N GLY A 619 10.86 33.72 -46.04
CA GLY A 619 10.90 35.16 -46.25
C GLY A 619 9.79 35.93 -45.52
N GLY A 620 9.34 35.42 -44.36
CA GLY A 620 8.24 35.99 -43.57
C GLY A 620 6.83 35.59 -44.02
N ARG A 621 6.70 34.71 -45.02
CA ARG A 621 5.41 34.17 -45.47
C ARG A 621 5.25 32.70 -45.08
N THR A 622 4.13 32.37 -44.44
CA THR A 622 3.78 30.98 -44.11
C THR A 622 3.47 30.16 -45.36
N ILE A 623 4.20 29.07 -45.53
CA ILE A 623 4.07 28.08 -46.62
C ILE A 623 3.34 26.82 -46.13
N LEU A 624 3.59 26.43 -44.88
CA LEU A 624 2.96 25.29 -44.20
C LEU A 624 2.48 25.71 -42.81
N ASP A 625 1.28 25.27 -42.42
CA ASP A 625 0.76 25.32 -41.06
C ASP A 625 -0.27 24.19 -40.93
N ASP A 626 0.24 22.96 -40.93
CA ASP A 626 -0.54 21.74 -41.11
C ASP A 626 -0.40 20.81 -39.89
N ARG A 627 -1.49 20.12 -39.55
CA ARG A 627 -1.46 18.97 -38.65
C ARG A 627 -0.69 17.80 -39.26
N ILE A 628 0.00 17.07 -38.39
CA ILE A 628 0.51 15.72 -38.64
C ILE A 628 -0.04 14.86 -37.49
N ALA A 629 -0.94 13.93 -37.78
CA ALA A 629 -1.46 13.03 -36.74
C ALA A 629 -0.35 12.10 -36.27
N THR A 630 -0.15 11.99 -34.96
CA THR A 630 0.91 11.16 -34.39
C THR A 630 0.62 9.67 -34.57
N ASP A 631 1.65 8.84 -34.44
CA ASP A 631 1.53 7.38 -34.51
C ASP A 631 0.51 6.83 -33.48
N PRO A 632 0.53 7.24 -32.19
CA PRO A 632 -0.48 6.89 -31.20
C PRO A 632 -1.90 7.29 -31.58
N GLU A 633 -2.09 8.49 -32.16
CA GLU A 633 -3.41 8.93 -32.62
C GLU A 633 -3.95 8.00 -33.72
N ARG A 634 -3.08 7.61 -34.67
CA ARG A 634 -3.44 6.71 -35.78
C ARG A 634 -3.80 5.30 -35.29
N PHE A 635 -3.05 4.78 -34.30
CA PHE A 635 -3.42 3.54 -33.62
C PHE A 635 -4.77 3.66 -32.91
N TRP A 636 -4.95 4.73 -32.12
CA TRP A 636 -6.15 4.94 -31.33
C TRP A 636 -7.41 5.06 -32.19
N ASP A 637 -7.32 5.74 -33.33
CA ASP A 637 -8.41 5.84 -34.31
C ASP A 637 -8.85 4.45 -34.83
N ARG A 638 -7.90 3.55 -35.08
CA ARG A 638 -8.22 2.18 -35.49
C ARG A 638 -8.85 1.38 -34.34
N PHE A 639 -8.31 1.51 -33.13
CA PHE A 639 -8.81 0.83 -31.94
C PHE A 639 -10.27 1.23 -31.62
N GLN A 640 -10.58 2.53 -31.67
CA GLN A 640 -11.91 3.09 -31.45
C GLN A 640 -12.91 2.73 -32.56
N SER A 641 -12.48 2.70 -33.83
CA SER A 641 -13.40 2.48 -34.96
C SER A 641 -13.62 1.01 -35.33
N LYS A 642 -12.78 0.08 -34.85
CA LYS A 642 -12.86 -1.36 -35.17
C LYS A 642 -12.97 -2.24 -33.95
N THR A 643 -12.03 -2.13 -33.00
CA THR A 643 -11.92 -3.06 -31.88
C THR A 643 -13.05 -2.87 -30.87
N LEU A 644 -13.26 -1.65 -30.36
CA LEU A 644 -14.31 -1.37 -29.38
C LEU A 644 -15.73 -1.66 -29.92
N PRO A 645 -16.09 -1.30 -31.17
CA PRO A 645 -17.38 -1.64 -31.75
C PRO A 645 -17.61 -3.16 -31.88
N ALA A 646 -16.60 -3.93 -32.24
CA ALA A 646 -16.72 -5.39 -32.33
C ALA A 646 -16.99 -6.03 -30.95
N LEU A 647 -16.32 -5.53 -29.89
CA LEU A 647 -16.60 -5.94 -28.51
C LEU A 647 -18.01 -5.54 -28.08
N TYR A 648 -18.44 -4.32 -28.40
CA TYR A 648 -19.80 -3.85 -28.13
C TYR A 648 -20.86 -4.77 -28.75
N VAL A 649 -20.72 -5.11 -30.03
CA VAL A 649 -21.66 -5.99 -30.74
C VAL A 649 -21.72 -7.37 -30.08
N HIS A 650 -20.57 -7.95 -29.73
CA HIS A 650 -20.50 -9.27 -29.07
C HIS A 650 -21.21 -9.27 -27.71
N VAL A 651 -20.92 -8.28 -26.86
CA VAL A 651 -21.48 -8.20 -25.50
C VAL A 651 -22.99 -7.95 -25.54
N MET A 652 -23.43 -7.08 -26.45
CA MET A 652 -24.85 -6.83 -26.68
C MET A 652 -25.57 -8.09 -27.18
N ALA A 653 -24.94 -8.88 -28.07
CA ALA A 653 -25.50 -10.15 -28.51
C ALA A 653 -25.63 -11.17 -27.36
N LEU A 654 -24.58 -11.33 -26.55
CA LEU A 654 -24.59 -12.19 -25.36
C LEU A 654 -25.71 -11.82 -24.37
N GLY A 655 -25.82 -10.52 -24.07
CA GLY A 655 -26.82 -9.98 -23.15
C GLY A 655 -28.21 -9.78 -23.76
N LYS A 656 -28.45 -10.16 -25.03
CA LYS A 656 -29.69 -9.85 -25.78
C LYS A 656 -30.09 -8.38 -25.67
N GLY A 657 -29.10 -7.50 -25.80
CA GLY A 657 -29.21 -6.05 -25.68
C GLY A 657 -29.23 -5.52 -24.24
N LYS A 658 -29.14 -6.39 -23.23
CA LYS A 658 -29.23 -6.03 -21.80
C LYS A 658 -28.21 -6.79 -20.96
N PRO A 659 -26.89 -6.64 -21.20
CA PRO A 659 -25.85 -7.30 -20.43
C PRO A 659 -25.95 -6.97 -18.93
N ARG A 660 -25.61 -7.91 -18.07
CA ARG A 660 -25.58 -7.72 -16.61
C ARG A 660 -24.18 -7.95 -16.08
N ALA A 661 -23.84 -7.28 -14.98
CA ALA A 661 -22.54 -7.45 -14.32
C ALA A 661 -22.30 -8.90 -13.87
N GLU A 662 -23.35 -9.63 -13.49
CA GLU A 662 -23.27 -11.06 -13.10
C GLU A 662 -22.97 -12.02 -14.26
N ASP A 663 -23.12 -11.56 -15.52
CA ASP A 663 -22.79 -12.35 -16.71
C ASP A 663 -21.30 -12.24 -17.09
N ALA A 664 -20.52 -11.45 -16.34
CA ALA A 664 -19.09 -11.28 -16.55
C ALA A 664 -18.29 -12.55 -16.18
N PRO A 665 -17.12 -12.79 -16.82
CA PRO A 665 -16.55 -11.97 -17.90
C PRO A 665 -17.23 -12.20 -19.25
N PHE A 666 -17.31 -11.16 -20.09
CA PHE A 666 -17.90 -11.22 -21.44
C PHE A 666 -16.94 -11.76 -22.51
N PHE A 667 -15.64 -11.68 -22.23
CA PHE A 667 -14.58 -12.32 -23.02
C PHE A 667 -13.45 -12.79 -22.11
N GLY A 668 -12.66 -13.74 -22.60
CA GLY A 668 -11.58 -14.32 -21.81
C GLY A 668 -10.32 -13.47 -21.72
N GLU A 669 -9.91 -12.90 -22.85
CA GLU A 669 -8.71 -12.07 -22.99
C GLU A 669 -8.84 -11.14 -24.22
N LEU A 670 -8.39 -9.91 -24.07
CA LEU A 670 -8.09 -8.95 -25.14
C LEU A 670 -6.61 -8.59 -25.00
N THR A 671 -5.79 -9.10 -25.91
CA THR A 671 -4.36 -8.77 -25.96
C THR A 671 -4.13 -7.78 -27.09
N VAL A 672 -3.44 -6.68 -26.79
CA VAL A 672 -3.05 -5.66 -27.77
C VAL A 672 -1.53 -5.60 -27.80
N ASP A 673 -0.94 -6.07 -28.89
CA ASP A 673 0.52 -6.04 -29.10
C ASP A 673 0.84 -4.85 -30.01
N LEU A 674 1.52 -3.84 -29.46
CA LEU A 674 1.74 -2.56 -30.13
C LEU A 674 3.22 -2.18 -30.14
N THR A 675 3.75 -1.97 -31.34
CA THR A 675 5.08 -1.42 -31.59
C THR A 675 4.99 -0.07 -32.28
N LEU A 676 5.48 1.02 -31.67
CA LEU A 676 5.51 2.37 -32.26
C LEU A 676 6.91 3.01 -32.14
N SER A 677 7.25 3.91 -33.07
CA SER A 677 8.43 4.78 -32.92
C SER A 677 8.04 5.98 -32.05
N GLU A 678 8.43 5.96 -30.78
CA GLU A 678 7.99 6.94 -29.78
C GLU A 678 9.12 7.27 -28.80
N PRO A 679 9.04 8.37 -28.02
CA PRO A 679 10.01 8.68 -27.00
C PRO A 679 9.91 7.67 -25.86
N GLU A 680 11.05 7.07 -25.50
CA GLU A 680 11.19 6.11 -24.41
C GLU A 680 12.56 6.33 -23.76
N TYR A 681 12.62 7.16 -22.72
CA TYR A 681 13.88 7.46 -22.02
C TYR A 681 13.68 7.86 -20.57
N ARG A 682 14.66 7.49 -19.73
CA ARG A 682 14.69 7.84 -18.31
C ARG A 682 15.18 9.26 -18.08
N LEU A 683 14.61 9.90 -17.07
CA LEU A 683 15.03 11.19 -16.55
C LEU A 683 15.98 11.00 -15.35
N PRO A 684 16.88 11.96 -15.09
CA PRO A 684 17.83 11.90 -13.98
C PRO A 684 17.22 12.26 -12.61
N VAL A 685 15.90 12.09 -12.43
CA VAL A 685 15.13 12.45 -11.22
C VAL A 685 14.25 11.27 -10.86
N ASP A 686 14.33 10.79 -9.62
CA ASP A 686 13.42 9.80 -8.99
C ASP A 686 13.03 8.56 -9.83
N GLN A 687 13.90 8.13 -10.75
CA GLN A 687 13.62 7.07 -11.75
C GLN A 687 12.43 7.36 -12.68
N GLU A 688 12.02 8.64 -12.78
CA GLU A 688 11.01 9.11 -13.71
C GLU A 688 11.43 8.86 -15.16
N GLN A 689 10.44 8.78 -16.05
CA GLN A 689 10.70 8.61 -17.48
C GLN A 689 9.67 9.32 -18.36
N ILE A 690 10.06 9.54 -19.62
CA ILE A 690 9.18 10.01 -20.67
C ILE A 690 8.96 8.83 -21.62
N SER A 691 7.78 8.22 -21.50
CA SER A 691 7.29 7.16 -22.37
C SER A 691 5.88 7.49 -22.87
N THR A 692 5.70 7.56 -24.19
CA THR A 692 4.34 7.62 -24.78
C THR A 692 3.64 6.26 -24.65
N LEU A 693 4.40 5.17 -24.73
CA LEU A 693 3.82 3.82 -24.71
C LEU A 693 3.32 3.41 -23.32
N GLU A 694 3.87 3.94 -22.23
CA GLU A 694 3.25 3.80 -20.92
C GLU A 694 1.88 4.48 -20.84
N ALA A 695 1.76 5.70 -21.40
CA ALA A 695 0.48 6.38 -21.47
C ALA A 695 -0.53 5.58 -22.31
N ILE A 696 -0.11 5.05 -23.48
CA ILE A 696 -0.98 4.23 -24.33
C ILE A 696 -1.34 2.89 -23.68
N HIS A 697 -0.42 2.27 -22.92
CA HIS A 697 -0.73 1.07 -22.13
C HIS A 697 -1.88 1.34 -21.16
N GLU A 698 -1.77 2.42 -20.38
CA GLU A 698 -2.81 2.84 -19.44
C GLU A 698 -4.13 3.15 -20.15
N GLU A 699 -4.08 3.86 -21.28
CA GLU A 699 -5.26 4.18 -22.07
C GLU A 699 -5.95 2.92 -22.61
N ILE A 700 -5.21 1.95 -23.17
CA ILE A 700 -5.79 0.68 -23.63
C ILE A 700 -6.46 -0.03 -22.44
N TYR A 701 -5.80 -0.12 -21.29
CA TYR A 701 -6.34 -0.83 -20.13
C TYR A 701 -7.55 -0.11 -19.54
N PHE A 702 -7.36 1.10 -19.02
CA PHE A 702 -8.39 1.83 -18.28
C PHE A 702 -9.52 2.32 -19.18
N ASN A 703 -9.25 2.77 -20.41
CA ASN A 703 -10.34 3.22 -21.29
C ASN A 703 -11.15 2.04 -21.80
N THR A 704 -10.55 0.85 -22.00
CA THR A 704 -11.36 -0.35 -22.29
C THR A 704 -12.28 -0.69 -21.12
N LEU A 705 -11.80 -0.63 -19.87
CA LEU A 705 -12.68 -0.84 -18.70
C LEU A 705 -13.79 0.21 -18.63
N HIS A 706 -13.45 1.48 -18.86
CA HIS A 706 -14.42 2.57 -18.83
C HIS A 706 -15.46 2.46 -19.95
N PHE A 707 -15.07 2.00 -21.15
CA PHE A 707 -15.98 1.72 -22.24
C PHE A 707 -17.09 0.74 -21.83
N PHE A 708 -16.75 -0.30 -21.07
CA PHE A 708 -17.71 -1.29 -20.57
C PHE A 708 -18.57 -0.75 -19.42
N ASP A 709 -18.00 0.07 -18.52
CA ASP A 709 -18.77 0.79 -17.51
C ASP A 709 -19.87 1.64 -18.16
N LEU A 710 -19.53 2.42 -19.18
CA LEU A 710 -20.50 3.21 -19.94
C LEU A 710 -21.52 2.35 -20.65
N MET A 711 -21.09 1.29 -21.33
CA MET A 711 -22.00 0.35 -22.00
C MET A 711 -23.06 -0.19 -21.04
N GLY A 712 -22.69 -0.55 -19.81
CA GLY A 712 -23.64 -0.98 -18.78
C GLY A 712 -24.59 0.13 -18.35
N ARG A 713 -24.05 1.33 -18.05
CA ARG A 713 -24.85 2.48 -17.62
C ARG A 713 -25.89 2.88 -18.67
N PHE A 714 -25.52 2.95 -19.94
CA PHE A 714 -26.42 3.30 -21.03
C PHE A 714 -27.50 2.23 -21.29
N THR A 715 -27.20 0.96 -21.05
CA THR A 715 -28.16 -0.13 -21.34
C THR A 715 -29.04 -0.50 -20.16
N ARG A 716 -28.54 -0.40 -18.93
CA ARG A 716 -29.20 -0.90 -17.71
C ARG A 716 -29.13 0.03 -16.49
N GLY A 717 -28.39 1.14 -16.56
CA GLY A 717 -28.15 2.04 -15.44
C GLY A 717 -27.01 1.62 -14.50
N ALA A 718 -26.65 0.33 -14.46
CA ALA A 718 -25.50 -0.18 -13.71
C ALA A 718 -24.32 -0.48 -14.64
N GLY A 719 -23.10 -0.09 -14.27
CA GLY A 719 -21.89 -0.31 -15.06
C GLY A 719 -21.44 -1.77 -15.13
N LEU A 720 -20.72 -2.13 -16.20
CA LEU A 720 -20.07 -3.43 -16.34
C LEU A 720 -18.60 -3.32 -15.93
N THR A 721 -18.31 -3.62 -14.66
CA THR A 721 -16.99 -3.36 -14.05
C THR A 721 -15.92 -4.40 -14.39
N TYR A 722 -16.31 -5.58 -14.86
CA TYR A 722 -15.38 -6.66 -15.20
C TYR A 722 -15.68 -7.22 -16.59
N PRO A 723 -15.02 -6.74 -17.66
CA PRO A 723 -15.32 -7.19 -19.01
C PRO A 723 -14.63 -8.51 -19.41
N GLY A 724 -13.44 -8.74 -18.84
CA GLY A 724 -12.49 -9.77 -19.25
C GLY A 724 -11.07 -9.26 -19.00
N ARG A 725 -10.05 -10.10 -19.24
CA ARG A 725 -8.65 -9.68 -19.08
C ARG A 725 -8.23 -8.79 -20.25
N VAL A 726 -7.72 -7.59 -19.98
CA VAL A 726 -7.15 -6.70 -21.00
C VAL A 726 -5.64 -6.65 -20.78
N ILE A 727 -4.85 -6.98 -21.81
CA ILE A 727 -3.40 -7.14 -21.73
C ILE A 727 -2.75 -6.30 -22.84
N PRO A 728 -2.35 -5.05 -22.55
CA PRO A 728 -1.53 -4.27 -23.46
C PRO A 728 -0.06 -4.73 -23.37
N ILE A 729 0.57 -5.03 -24.50
CA ILE A 729 1.99 -5.40 -24.63
C ILE A 729 2.67 -4.36 -25.52
N MET A 730 3.48 -3.50 -24.91
CA MET A 730 4.06 -2.35 -25.59
C MET A 730 5.53 -2.58 -25.97
N HIS A 731 5.88 -2.19 -27.19
CA HIS A 731 7.24 -2.30 -27.74
C HIS A 731 7.69 -0.95 -28.30
N ALA A 732 8.47 -0.21 -27.50
CA ALA A 732 9.08 1.04 -27.96
C ALA A 732 10.20 0.75 -28.95
N LYS A 733 10.24 1.52 -30.03
CA LYS A 733 11.42 1.70 -30.88
C LYS A 733 11.64 3.19 -31.12
N SER A 734 12.80 3.57 -31.65
CA SER A 734 13.15 4.97 -31.91
C SER A 734 13.87 5.08 -33.26
N ASP A 735 13.18 4.66 -34.32
CA ASP A 735 13.76 4.54 -35.67
C ASP A 735 13.00 5.35 -36.73
N GLY A 736 11.94 6.06 -36.36
CA GLY A 736 11.10 6.87 -37.24
C GLY A 736 10.27 6.07 -38.24
N LYS A 737 10.31 4.73 -38.20
CA LYS A 737 9.63 3.88 -39.19
C LYS A 737 8.20 3.55 -38.74
N PRO A 738 7.32 3.14 -39.67
CA PRO A 738 5.98 2.68 -39.34
C PRO A 738 5.93 1.66 -38.19
N GLY A 739 4.89 1.78 -37.37
CA GLY A 739 4.58 0.87 -36.28
C GLY A 739 3.75 -0.33 -36.72
N ARG A 740 3.44 -1.22 -35.78
CA ARG A 740 2.59 -2.39 -36.00
C ARG A 740 1.72 -2.64 -34.77
N ALA A 741 0.46 -3.00 -35.01
CA ALA A 741 -0.48 -3.43 -33.99
C ALA A 741 -1.08 -4.80 -34.34
N LYS A 742 -1.40 -5.58 -33.31
CA LYS A 742 -2.16 -6.83 -33.40
C LYS A 742 -3.18 -6.93 -32.26
#